data_AF-A0A2Y9DKF7-F1
#
_entry.id   AF-A0A2Y9DKF7-F1
#
_cell.length_a   1.000
_cell.length_b   1.000
_cell.length_c   1.000
_cell.angle_alpha   90.00
_cell.angle_beta   90.00
_cell.angle_gamma   90.00
#
_symmetry.space_group_name_H-M   'P 1'
#
loop_
_entity.id
_entity.type
_entity.pdbx_description
1 polymer ?
#
loop_
_entity_poly.entity_id
_entity_poly.type
_entity_poly.pdbx_seq_one_letter_code
_entity_poly.pdbx_strand_id
1 'polypeptide(L)'
;MDLGLVNICEEMTILHGGFLLAEQLFRPKALAELTKSDWEHVGQPIVEALKEISTTACSQPFAWKKKALIIIWAKVLQPYPATPSDTETRWQEDVFFSVGNMLPTINHTILFELLKSLEASGLFIQLLMALPTTICHVELERFLEHMTIDTSSKDVAFFLDIWWEMMKHKGNQQDPLLSQFRTMAHKYLSSSDEFSHPPKRFKSDPDVCPTMPLLAMLLNGLKQIQNKILCPGMKCCALANLADMLTVFALVEDDPQEVSATVYLDKLATVISVWNSDPENPYHQQALTEKVKEAERDVSLNSLARLPTETLFVGFEYMLSLLQEWGEELQTMLNSSQGTNYDSYRLCDSLTSFSQNLKLYLDDTTLSKEERQVVSELAECVKDFLRKTSRVLKNKGLEKDITASIAMAIIEQKMDRHMEMCYVFASEKKWAFSDEWLTCLVNNRALFREPGLVLKLLETVMEVGTSDRVIPESQIKQVVDLILECYADLSLPDKNKVLSGVLHSWGRKGLSEKLLACLEGFQEDLNTTFNQLTQSASEQGLAKAVASVARLVILHPEITVKKMCGMAVVNLGTHKFLAQILSAFPALRFTEEQGPNAPTTFVVSCLKETVWGKFSTPKEEKQFLEFLSCLMSPVKPQGIPVAALLEPDEVLKEFVLPFLMLDVEEVDLSLKIFIQTLEANAGLEEYWLQTCSPFPLIFSLCQLLDCYSRYWQLPKEQRCLSLDGKDVVIHILALLCEIVLANAETFSPDTWTKSLSWLHRKLEQLDWTVGLRLKNFFEGHFKCEVPATLFEICKLSEGEWTSQAHPGYGPGTGLLAWMECCCISSSICEQMLSLLVVDVSNPEEVRLFSKGFLVALVQVMPWCSPQEWQYLHQLTRRLLEKQLLHVPYSLEYIQFVPLLNLKPFAQELQLSVLSLRVFQFLCSQSCRNWLPIDGWSHVVKLLCSSLTNLLDSVRLIQSVSPWTQGQEQDLTQEALFVYTQVFCHVLHIMAMLHQEVCEPLYVLALEILTCYETLSKANPSVSSLLQKVNEQRFLKSIAENISPEERRHTLLQKISNF
;
A
#
# COMPACT_ATOMS: atom_id res chain seq x y z
N MET A 1 41.48 2.29 -12.08
CA MET A 1 42.66 2.82 -12.79
C MET A 1 43.84 2.59 -11.88
N ASP A 2 44.74 1.70 -12.27
CA ASP A 2 45.93 1.33 -11.51
C ASP A 2 46.86 2.55 -11.40
N LEU A 3 46.90 3.18 -10.21
CA LEU A 3 48.01 4.04 -9.82
C LEU A 3 49.23 3.13 -9.64
N GLY A 4 49.96 2.95 -10.74
CA GLY A 4 51.14 2.09 -10.82
C GLY A 4 52.18 2.42 -9.75
N LEU A 5 52.95 1.39 -9.39
CA LEU A 5 54.15 1.42 -8.56
C LEU A 5 54.91 2.76 -8.72
N VAL A 6 55.30 3.36 -7.59
CA VAL A 6 56.10 4.60 -7.53
C VAL A 6 57.47 4.34 -8.21
N ASN A 7 57.48 4.42 -9.54
CA ASN A 7 58.64 4.15 -10.39
C ASN A 7 59.41 5.45 -10.71
N ILE A 8 60.68 5.29 -11.09
CA ILE A 8 61.52 6.37 -11.64
C ILE A 8 60.93 6.77 -13.00
N CYS A 9 60.46 8.01 -13.11
CA CYS A 9 59.87 8.59 -14.31
C CYS A 9 60.51 9.95 -14.64
N GLU A 10 60.09 10.57 -15.74
CA GLU A 10 60.62 11.87 -16.21
C GLU A 10 60.44 12.96 -15.15
N GLU A 11 59.27 13.04 -14.53
CA GLU A 11 58.94 13.99 -13.47
C GLU A 11 59.84 13.81 -12.24
N MET A 12 60.20 12.58 -11.90
CA MET A 12 61.13 12.32 -10.79
C MET A 12 62.57 12.74 -11.12
N THR A 13 62.95 12.66 -12.39
CA THR A 13 64.27 13.10 -12.87
C THR A 13 64.38 14.63 -12.81
N ILE A 14 63.30 15.34 -13.16
CA ILE A 14 63.18 16.81 -13.01
C ILE A 14 63.32 17.20 -11.53
N LEU A 15 62.61 16.51 -10.63
CA LEU A 15 62.69 16.76 -9.19
C LEU A 15 64.11 16.52 -8.65
N HIS A 16 64.75 15.40 -9.03
CA HIS A 16 66.14 15.11 -8.69
C HIS A 16 67.09 16.20 -9.16
N GLY A 17 66.94 16.68 -10.41
CA GLY A 17 67.72 17.78 -10.97
C GLY A 17 67.62 19.06 -10.13
N GLY A 18 66.41 19.41 -9.68
CA GLY A 18 66.18 20.54 -8.77
C GLY A 18 66.95 20.42 -7.45
N PHE A 19 66.96 19.23 -6.83
CA PHE A 19 67.70 18.99 -5.59
C PHE A 19 69.23 19.00 -5.79
N LEU A 20 69.76 18.49 -6.91
CA LEU A 20 71.20 18.57 -7.21
C LEU A 20 71.67 20.00 -7.42
N LEU A 21 70.85 20.82 -8.11
CA LEU A 21 71.14 22.24 -8.30
C LEU A 21 71.13 22.99 -6.97
N ALA A 22 70.17 22.71 -6.09
CA ALA A 22 70.14 23.26 -4.74
C ALA A 22 71.37 22.84 -3.92
N GLU A 23 71.77 21.56 -3.98
CA GLU A 23 72.96 21.07 -3.29
C GLU A 23 74.24 21.73 -3.83
N GLN A 24 74.33 21.97 -5.14
CA GLN A 24 75.45 22.69 -5.75
C GLN A 24 75.53 24.15 -5.27
N LEU A 25 74.38 24.82 -5.11
CA LEU A 25 74.30 26.20 -4.59
C LEU A 25 74.69 26.30 -3.11
N PHE A 26 74.54 25.23 -2.33
CA PHE A 26 74.79 25.25 -0.88
C PHE A 26 76.20 24.76 -0.46
N ARG A 27 77.03 24.31 -1.40
CA ARG A 27 78.40 23.84 -1.08
C ARG A 27 79.25 24.93 -0.42
N PRO A 28 80.09 24.57 0.57
CA PRO A 28 80.46 23.20 0.97
C PRO A 28 79.52 22.51 1.98
N LYS A 29 78.44 23.16 2.43
CA LYS A 29 77.49 22.56 3.37
C LYS A 29 76.54 21.60 2.66
N ALA A 30 76.04 20.60 3.38
CA ALA A 30 75.05 19.65 2.87
C ALA A 30 73.62 20.20 3.09
N LEU A 31 72.66 19.82 2.24
CA LEU A 31 71.25 20.23 2.37
C LEU A 31 70.61 19.81 3.71
N ALA A 32 71.17 18.82 4.40
CA ALA A 32 70.76 18.44 5.76
C ALA A 32 71.04 19.54 6.82
N GLU A 33 71.96 20.48 6.55
CA GLU A 33 72.33 21.58 7.44
C GLU A 33 71.63 22.91 7.09
N LEU A 34 70.66 22.89 6.16
CA LEU A 34 70.00 24.08 5.65
C LEU A 34 69.15 24.78 6.73
N THR A 35 69.41 26.07 6.96
CA THR A 35 68.63 26.90 7.89
C THR A 35 67.58 27.73 7.15
N LYS A 36 66.60 28.27 7.90
CA LYS A 36 65.48 29.02 7.32
C LYS A 36 65.93 30.21 6.45
N SER A 37 66.96 30.93 6.88
CA SER A 37 67.52 32.07 6.13
C SER A 37 68.19 31.68 4.81
N ASP A 38 68.66 30.43 4.70
CA ASP A 38 69.34 29.94 3.49
C ASP A 38 68.33 29.63 2.36
N TRP A 39 67.05 29.42 2.69
CA TRP A 39 66.02 28.97 1.75
C TRP A 39 65.83 29.91 0.55
N GLU A 40 65.86 31.24 0.78
CA GLU A 40 65.66 32.21 -0.30
C GLU A 40 66.71 32.09 -1.42
N HIS A 41 67.91 31.62 -1.09
CA HIS A 41 69.03 31.50 -2.03
C HIS A 41 69.19 30.08 -2.60
N VAL A 42 68.72 29.06 -1.88
CA VAL A 42 68.99 27.65 -2.19
C VAL A 42 67.74 26.90 -2.66
N GLY A 43 66.54 27.30 -2.23
CA GLY A 43 65.29 26.56 -2.44
C GLY A 43 64.65 26.72 -3.83
N GLN A 44 64.98 27.79 -4.56
CA GLN A 44 64.34 28.14 -5.84
C GLN A 44 64.37 27.02 -6.90
N PRO A 45 65.50 26.31 -7.12
CA PRO A 45 65.55 25.21 -8.10
C PRO A 45 64.58 24.06 -7.77
N ILE A 46 64.32 23.79 -6.49
CA ILE A 46 63.39 22.75 -6.05
C ILE A 46 61.94 23.19 -6.29
N VAL A 47 61.63 24.46 -6.01
CA VAL A 47 60.30 25.03 -6.24
C VAL A 47 59.97 25.08 -7.73
N GLU A 48 60.92 25.48 -8.58
CA GLU A 48 60.74 25.54 -10.04
C GLU A 48 60.54 24.15 -10.64
N ALA A 49 61.32 23.14 -10.21
CA ALA A 49 61.14 21.77 -10.65
C ALA A 49 59.70 21.25 -10.38
N LEU A 50 59.14 21.54 -9.20
CA LEU A 50 57.77 21.13 -8.87
C LEU A 50 56.70 21.92 -9.63
N LYS A 51 56.94 23.20 -9.92
CA LYS A 51 56.06 24.00 -10.78
C LYS A 51 56.07 23.47 -12.21
N GLU A 52 57.23 23.13 -12.75
CA GLU A 52 57.41 22.54 -14.08
C GLU A 52 56.63 21.23 -14.22
N ILE A 53 56.81 20.31 -13.28
CA ILE A 53 56.07 19.01 -13.22
C ILE A 53 54.55 19.24 -13.18
N SER A 54 54.11 20.25 -12.43
CA SER A 54 52.67 20.57 -12.31
C SER A 54 52.09 21.14 -13.61
N THR A 55 52.90 21.76 -14.47
CA THR A 55 52.44 22.33 -15.76
C THR A 55 52.49 21.35 -16.94
N THR A 56 53.34 20.33 -16.89
CA THR A 56 53.57 19.37 -17.99
C THR A 56 52.73 18.10 -17.91
N ALA A 57 52.24 17.72 -16.72
CA ALA A 57 51.43 16.51 -16.55
C ALA A 57 50.01 16.67 -17.13
N CYS A 58 49.82 16.25 -18.40
CA CYS A 58 48.60 16.39 -19.20
C CYS A 58 47.29 15.80 -18.65
N SER A 59 47.27 15.16 -17.48
CA SER A 59 46.01 14.58 -16.95
C SER A 59 45.65 14.95 -15.51
N GLN A 60 46.58 15.14 -14.57
CA GLN A 60 46.25 15.61 -13.20
C GLN A 60 47.45 16.28 -12.48
N PRO A 61 47.61 17.62 -12.59
CA PRO A 61 48.66 18.40 -11.91
C PRO A 61 48.74 18.19 -10.39
N PHE A 62 47.57 18.10 -9.74
CA PHE A 62 47.46 17.98 -8.28
C PHE A 62 47.97 16.62 -7.75
N ALA A 63 47.82 15.55 -8.53
CA ALA A 63 48.26 14.21 -8.14
C ALA A 63 49.78 14.11 -8.01
N TRP A 64 50.53 14.80 -8.87
CA TRP A 64 51.99 14.82 -8.84
C TRP A 64 52.56 15.70 -7.72
N LYS A 65 51.97 16.88 -7.49
CA LYS A 65 52.33 17.74 -6.34
C LYS A 65 52.21 16.97 -5.02
N LYS A 66 51.11 16.23 -4.84
CA LYS A 66 50.88 15.35 -3.69
C LYS A 66 51.90 14.21 -3.60
N LYS A 67 52.14 13.50 -4.71
CA LYS A 67 53.10 12.39 -4.77
C LYS A 67 54.53 12.83 -4.43
N ALA A 68 54.98 13.97 -4.94
CA ALA A 68 56.32 14.50 -4.67
C ALA A 68 56.50 14.90 -3.20
N LEU A 69 55.49 15.56 -2.59
CA LEU A 69 55.53 15.93 -1.17
C LEU A 69 55.54 14.69 -0.27
N ILE A 70 54.79 13.63 -0.63
CA ILE A 70 54.84 12.33 0.08
C ILE A 70 56.27 11.75 0.07
N ILE A 71 56.93 11.74 -1.09
CA ILE A 71 58.31 11.22 -1.24
C ILE A 71 59.30 12.04 -0.39
N ILE A 72 59.21 13.37 -0.44
CA ILE A 72 60.08 14.27 0.31
C ILE A 72 59.87 14.09 1.82
N TRP A 73 58.62 14.04 2.28
CA TRP A 73 58.32 13.84 3.69
C TRP A 73 58.73 12.44 4.17
N ALA A 74 58.50 11.41 3.36
CA ALA A 74 58.98 10.06 3.62
C ALA A 74 60.51 9.98 3.73
N LYS A 75 61.26 10.83 3.01
CA LYS A 75 62.72 10.97 3.12
C LYS A 75 63.14 11.66 4.42
N VAL A 76 62.41 12.68 4.86
CA VAL A 76 62.66 13.43 6.10
C VAL A 76 62.35 12.60 7.36
N LEU A 77 61.33 11.73 7.31
CA LEU A 77 60.94 10.86 8.43
C LEU A 77 61.90 9.69 8.69
N GLN A 78 62.92 9.49 7.84
CA GLN A 78 63.83 8.34 7.97
C GLN A 78 64.74 8.50 9.20
N PRO A 79 64.90 7.45 10.03
CA PRO A 79 65.85 7.50 11.15
C PRO A 79 67.28 7.61 10.63
N TYR A 80 68.06 8.54 11.18
CA TYR A 80 69.47 8.76 10.85
C TYR A 80 70.35 8.68 12.11
N PRO A 81 71.46 7.92 12.11
CA PRO A 81 72.00 7.11 11.01
C PRO A 81 71.31 5.75 10.85
N ALA A 82 71.10 5.31 9.61
CA ALA A 82 70.51 4.00 9.30
C ALA A 82 71.51 2.85 9.55
N THR A 83 71.06 1.75 10.17
CA THR A 83 71.91 0.55 10.29
C THR A 83 71.89 -0.26 8.98
N PRO A 84 72.93 -1.09 8.70
CA PRO A 84 72.98 -1.88 7.47
C PRO A 84 71.79 -2.85 7.32
N SER A 85 71.28 -3.39 8.42
CA SER A 85 70.08 -4.24 8.48
C SER A 85 68.79 -3.50 8.12
N ASP A 86 68.73 -2.19 8.39
CA ASP A 86 67.57 -1.37 8.04
C ASP A 86 67.51 -1.10 6.53
N THR A 87 68.64 -1.13 5.83
CA THR A 87 68.67 -0.81 4.40
C THR A 87 68.09 -1.94 3.54
N GLU A 88 68.35 -3.19 3.92
CA GLU A 88 67.88 -4.38 3.20
C GLU A 88 66.39 -4.67 3.42
N THR A 89 65.91 -4.49 4.65
CA THR A 89 64.48 -4.55 4.98
C THR A 89 63.70 -3.43 4.30
N ARG A 90 64.21 -2.20 4.29
CA ARG A 90 63.55 -1.06 3.64
C ARG A 90 63.51 -1.17 2.12
N TRP A 91 64.53 -1.73 1.48
CA TRP A 91 64.49 -2.02 0.04
C TRP A 91 63.32 -2.96 -0.34
N GLN A 92 63.00 -3.95 0.50
CA GLN A 92 61.92 -4.91 0.24
C GLN A 92 60.53 -4.38 0.60
N GLU A 93 60.44 -3.48 1.58
CA GLU A 93 59.17 -3.13 2.23
C GLU A 93 58.69 -1.68 2.05
N ASP A 94 59.58 -0.75 1.70
CA ASP A 94 59.25 0.68 1.52
C ASP A 94 59.05 0.99 0.03
N VAL A 95 57.79 1.25 -0.34
CA VAL A 95 57.38 1.59 -1.72
C VAL A 95 58.04 2.87 -2.22
N PHE A 96 58.53 3.75 -1.33
CA PHE A 96 59.20 5.00 -1.69
C PHE A 96 60.73 4.88 -1.73
N PHE A 97 61.32 3.72 -1.39
CA PHE A 97 62.77 3.57 -1.20
C PHE A 97 63.59 3.94 -2.45
N SER A 98 63.25 3.37 -3.61
CA SER A 98 63.98 3.58 -4.87
C SER A 98 64.02 5.04 -5.30
N VAL A 99 62.91 5.75 -5.05
CA VAL A 99 62.73 7.15 -5.45
C VAL A 99 63.29 8.12 -4.40
N GLY A 100 63.12 7.83 -3.11
CA GLY A 100 63.68 8.62 -2.02
C GLY A 100 65.21 8.55 -1.94
N ASN A 101 65.84 7.47 -2.39
CA ASN A 101 67.31 7.37 -2.46
C ASN A 101 67.94 8.13 -3.63
N MET A 102 67.15 8.53 -4.61
CA MET A 102 67.61 9.47 -5.63
C MET A 102 67.81 10.87 -5.03
N LEU A 103 67.13 11.24 -3.95
CA LEU A 103 67.25 12.56 -3.34
C LEU A 103 68.44 12.61 -2.35
N PRO A 104 69.15 13.76 -2.26
CA PRO A 104 70.17 13.99 -1.24
C PRO A 104 69.56 13.93 0.17
N THR A 105 70.42 13.91 1.20
CA THR A 105 69.95 13.95 2.60
C THR A 105 69.44 15.35 2.91
N ILE A 106 68.21 15.46 3.41
CA ILE A 106 67.47 16.72 3.62
C ILE A 106 66.91 16.79 5.04
N ASN A 107 66.60 17.99 5.52
CA ASN A 107 66.04 18.23 6.85
C ASN A 107 64.59 18.77 6.81
N HIS A 108 63.97 18.92 7.97
CA HIS A 108 62.62 19.46 8.13
C HIS A 108 62.45 20.91 7.64
N THR A 109 63.51 21.72 7.68
CA THR A 109 63.49 23.11 7.14
C THR A 109 63.11 23.10 5.66
N ILE A 110 63.70 22.21 4.87
CA ILE A 110 63.39 22.09 3.43
C ILE A 110 61.92 21.71 3.22
N LEU A 111 61.38 20.77 4.02
CA LEU A 111 59.98 20.35 3.91
C LEU A 111 59.02 21.52 4.20
N PHE A 112 59.20 22.23 5.31
CA PHE A 112 58.29 23.31 5.71
C PHE A 112 58.39 24.53 4.79
N GLU A 113 59.59 24.93 4.41
CA GLU A 113 59.80 26.04 3.48
C GLU A 113 59.30 25.73 2.06
N LEU A 114 59.39 24.47 1.64
CA LEU A 114 58.83 24.02 0.36
C LEU A 114 57.30 24.03 0.38
N LEU A 115 56.67 23.50 1.44
CA LEU A 115 55.22 23.53 1.62
C LEU A 115 54.68 24.96 1.63
N LYS A 116 55.39 25.89 2.30
CA LYS A 116 55.09 27.33 2.30
C LYS A 116 55.23 27.93 0.90
N SER A 117 56.33 27.68 0.21
CA SER A 117 56.61 28.23 -1.14
C SER A 117 55.64 27.72 -2.21
N LEU A 118 54.99 26.58 -1.95
CA LEU A 118 53.97 25.98 -2.81
C LEU A 118 52.53 26.31 -2.36
N GLU A 119 52.35 27.09 -1.29
CA GLU A 119 51.04 27.41 -0.69
C GLU A 119 50.19 26.14 -0.45
N ALA A 120 50.84 25.09 0.07
CA ALA A 120 50.31 23.74 0.12
C ALA A 120 49.74 23.35 1.50
N SER A 121 49.06 24.28 2.18
CA SER A 121 48.52 24.09 3.54
C SER A 121 47.55 22.91 3.64
N GLY A 122 46.62 22.79 2.69
CA GLY A 122 45.66 21.66 2.66
C GLY A 122 46.33 20.31 2.44
N LEU A 123 47.39 20.25 1.61
CA LEU A 123 48.18 19.03 1.43
C LEU A 123 49.02 18.71 2.67
N PHE A 124 49.57 19.72 3.34
CA PHE A 124 50.29 19.53 4.60
C PHE A 124 49.39 18.87 5.64
N ILE A 125 48.18 19.39 5.86
CA ILE A 125 47.22 18.80 6.80
C ILE A 125 46.78 17.40 6.37
N GLN A 126 46.46 17.16 5.09
CA GLN A 126 46.11 15.82 4.62
C GLN A 126 47.19 14.78 4.90
N LEU A 127 48.46 15.16 4.74
CA LEU A 127 49.61 14.28 4.99
C LEU A 127 49.89 14.15 6.49
N LEU A 128 49.84 15.24 7.25
CA LEU A 128 50.02 15.26 8.70
C LEU A 128 48.99 14.35 9.39
N MET A 129 47.71 14.46 9.01
CA MET A 129 46.62 13.65 9.55
C MET A 129 46.64 12.19 9.09
N ALA A 130 47.41 11.86 8.05
CA ALA A 130 47.65 10.47 7.64
C ALA A 130 48.69 9.76 8.52
N LEU A 131 49.56 10.51 9.22
CA LEU A 131 50.61 9.97 10.09
C LEU A 131 50.03 9.35 11.39
N PRO A 132 50.74 8.41 12.02
CA PRO A 132 50.43 7.96 13.38
C PRO A 132 50.39 9.14 14.36
N THR A 133 49.53 9.07 15.38
CA THR A 133 49.28 10.17 16.33
C THR A 133 50.55 10.71 17.01
N THR A 134 51.47 9.83 17.37
CA THR A 134 52.77 10.19 17.99
C THR A 134 53.67 10.96 17.02
N ILE A 135 53.78 10.52 15.77
CA ILE A 135 54.57 11.20 14.74
C ILE A 135 53.92 12.53 14.36
N CYS A 136 52.59 12.54 14.21
CA CYS A 136 51.82 13.74 13.89
C CYS A 136 52.06 14.86 14.91
N HIS A 137 52.01 14.54 16.21
CA HIS A 137 52.31 15.51 17.27
C HIS A 137 53.74 16.07 17.16
N VAL A 138 54.74 15.21 17.00
CA VAL A 138 56.16 15.62 16.90
C VAL A 138 56.41 16.48 15.66
N GLU A 139 55.81 16.13 14.51
CA GLU A 139 55.98 16.90 13.28
C GLU A 139 55.28 18.26 13.35
N LEU A 140 54.13 18.36 14.03
CA LEU A 140 53.47 19.64 14.27
C LEU A 140 54.29 20.50 15.26
N GLU A 141 54.86 19.92 16.29
CA GLU A 141 55.75 20.63 17.23
C GLU A 141 56.96 21.22 16.51
N ARG A 142 57.65 20.43 15.67
CA ARG A 142 58.76 20.91 14.83
C ARG A 142 58.34 22.02 13.87
N PHE A 143 57.14 21.92 13.30
CA PHE A 143 56.59 22.98 12.45
C PHE A 143 56.39 24.28 13.25
N LEU A 144 55.82 24.20 14.45
CA LEU A 144 55.61 25.36 15.32
C LEU A 144 56.93 26.02 15.73
N GLU A 145 57.92 25.22 16.13
CA GLU A 145 59.27 25.71 16.42
C GLU A 145 59.86 26.45 15.21
N HIS A 146 59.75 25.88 14.01
CA HIS A 146 60.23 26.51 12.77
C HIS A 146 59.50 27.82 12.42
N MET A 147 58.21 27.94 12.76
CA MET A 147 57.44 29.17 12.56
C MET A 147 57.87 30.30 13.51
N THR A 148 58.37 29.97 14.70
CA THR A 148 58.74 30.95 15.74
C THR A 148 60.13 31.57 15.52
N ILE A 149 60.99 30.91 14.75
CA ILE A 149 62.33 31.39 14.40
C ILE A 149 62.21 32.31 13.18
N ASP A 150 62.70 33.55 13.30
CA ASP A 150 62.72 34.56 12.22
C ASP A 150 61.39 34.67 11.45
N THR A 151 60.29 34.82 12.19
CA THR A 151 58.91 34.83 11.63
C THR A 151 58.69 35.98 10.65
N SER A 152 58.43 35.63 9.39
CA SER A 152 58.04 36.54 8.31
C SER A 152 56.52 36.65 8.16
N SER A 153 56.04 37.65 7.41
CA SER A 153 54.60 37.78 7.09
C SER A 153 54.04 36.55 6.37
N LYS A 154 54.84 35.90 5.51
CA LYS A 154 54.45 34.66 4.82
C LYS A 154 54.34 33.46 5.77
N ASP A 155 55.17 33.43 6.82
CA ASP A 155 55.08 32.39 7.85
C ASP A 155 53.78 32.52 8.66
N VAL A 156 53.40 33.75 9.00
CA VAL A 156 52.12 34.03 9.68
C VAL A 156 50.94 33.59 8.81
N ALA A 157 50.94 33.95 7.52
CA ALA A 157 49.88 33.52 6.59
C ALA A 157 49.78 31.99 6.52
N PHE A 158 50.91 31.31 6.29
CA PHE A 158 50.93 29.85 6.16
C PHE A 158 50.52 29.13 7.45
N PHE A 159 50.92 29.65 8.62
CA PHE A 159 50.47 29.15 9.91
C PHE A 159 48.94 29.26 10.08
N LEU A 160 48.36 30.41 9.73
CA LEU A 160 46.92 30.63 9.83
C LEU A 160 46.12 29.76 8.85
N ASP A 161 46.66 29.54 7.65
CA ASP A 161 46.09 28.63 6.65
C ASP A 161 46.14 27.18 7.13
N ILE A 162 47.23 26.75 7.75
CA ILE A 162 47.38 25.41 8.34
C ILE A 162 46.36 25.20 9.45
N TRP A 163 46.19 26.17 10.35
CA TRP A 163 45.14 26.11 11.36
C TRP A 163 43.78 25.94 10.70
N TRP A 164 43.45 26.77 9.72
CA TRP A 164 42.15 26.72 9.05
C TRP A 164 41.91 25.39 8.34
N GLU A 165 42.87 24.92 7.54
CA GLU A 165 42.79 23.62 6.85
C GLU A 165 42.67 22.44 7.83
N MET A 166 43.26 22.54 9.02
CA MET A 166 43.11 21.53 10.07
C MET A 166 41.68 21.45 10.60
N MET A 167 41.00 22.59 10.72
CA MET A 167 39.58 22.63 11.13
C MET A 167 38.63 22.16 10.02
N LYS A 168 38.99 22.35 8.74
CA LYS A 168 38.21 21.92 7.56
C LYS A 168 38.41 20.46 7.15
N HIS A 169 39.37 19.77 7.75
CA HIS A 169 39.77 18.44 7.27
C HIS A 169 38.71 17.38 7.56
N LYS A 170 38.08 16.85 6.51
CA LYS A 170 37.29 15.60 6.57
C LYS A 170 38.20 14.42 6.25
N GLY A 171 38.27 13.43 7.16
CA GLY A 171 39.12 12.26 7.00
C GLY A 171 38.83 11.53 5.69
N ASN A 172 39.77 11.58 4.74
CA ASN A 172 39.54 11.09 3.39
C ASN A 172 39.91 9.59 3.30
N GLN A 173 38.94 8.71 3.55
CA GLN A 173 39.19 7.26 3.76
C GLN A 173 39.53 6.47 2.48
N GLN A 174 39.45 7.07 1.28
CA GLN A 174 39.55 6.31 0.01
C GLN A 174 40.80 6.62 -0.85
N ASP A 175 41.78 7.40 -0.39
CA ASP A 175 43.00 7.68 -1.17
C ASP A 175 44.07 6.57 -1.00
N PRO A 176 44.38 5.78 -2.05
CA PRO A 176 45.35 4.69 -1.96
C PRO A 176 46.78 5.16 -1.65
N LEU A 177 47.19 6.35 -2.10
CA LEU A 177 48.54 6.89 -1.84
C LEU A 177 48.70 7.34 -0.39
N LEU A 178 47.66 7.94 0.21
CA LEU A 178 47.66 8.27 1.63
C LEU A 178 47.68 7.02 2.51
N SER A 179 47.00 5.95 2.09
CA SER A 179 47.04 4.65 2.78
C SER A 179 48.45 4.03 2.77
N GLN A 180 49.15 4.11 1.63
CA GLN A 180 50.54 3.66 1.52
C GLN A 180 51.50 4.49 2.39
N PHE A 181 51.36 5.83 2.37
CA PHE A 181 52.14 6.73 3.22
C PHE A 181 51.91 6.47 4.71
N ARG A 182 50.65 6.31 5.13
CA ARG A 182 50.28 5.92 6.51
C ARG A 182 50.93 4.60 6.91
N THR A 183 50.86 3.59 6.05
CA THR A 183 51.42 2.25 6.33
C THR A 183 52.94 2.32 6.50
N MET A 184 53.63 3.09 5.66
CA MET A 184 55.06 3.31 5.76
C MET A 184 55.44 4.02 7.06
N ALA A 185 54.73 5.10 7.44
CA ALA A 185 55.00 5.85 8.67
C ALA A 185 54.82 4.99 9.94
N HIS A 186 53.87 4.04 9.94
CA HIS A 186 53.70 3.09 11.04
C HIS A 186 54.92 2.16 11.21
N LYS A 187 55.62 1.80 10.12
CA LYS A 187 56.79 0.93 10.18
C LYS A 187 58.00 1.61 10.86
N TYR A 188 58.15 2.93 10.69
CA TYR A 188 59.22 3.72 11.31
C TYR A 188 59.06 3.90 12.83
N LEU A 189 57.94 3.50 13.44
CA LEU A 189 57.77 3.50 14.90
C LEU A 189 58.45 2.31 15.61
N SER A 190 59.04 1.37 14.87
CA SER A 190 59.57 0.12 15.43
C SER A 190 61.04 0.28 15.87
N SER A 191 61.28 0.47 17.17
CA SER A 191 62.42 -0.07 17.97
C SER A 191 62.92 0.81 19.15
N SER A 192 62.03 1.40 19.96
CA SER A 192 62.42 1.88 21.30
C SER A 192 61.33 1.61 22.32
N ASP A 193 61.31 0.39 22.86
CA ASP A 193 61.34 0.15 24.32
C ASP A 193 61.27 -1.36 24.58
N GLU A 194 62.38 -1.91 25.08
CA GLU A 194 62.37 -3.15 25.84
C GLU A 194 61.53 -2.94 27.11
N PHE A 195 60.62 -3.89 27.38
CA PHE A 195 59.78 -4.01 28.57
C PHE A 195 58.57 -3.08 28.72
N SER A 196 57.40 -3.57 28.30
CA SER A 196 56.20 -3.50 29.15
C SER A 196 55.27 -4.68 28.88
N HIS A 197 54.88 -5.38 29.95
CA HIS A 197 53.89 -6.45 29.95
C HIS A 197 52.55 -5.99 29.34
N PRO A 198 51.72 -6.90 28.80
CA PRO A 198 50.45 -6.52 28.19
C PRO A 198 49.52 -5.95 29.28
N PRO A 199 49.03 -4.71 29.17
CA PRO A 199 48.03 -4.24 30.12
C PRO A 199 46.74 -4.99 29.84
N LYS A 200 46.30 -5.74 30.85
CA LYS A 200 44.95 -6.28 30.94
C LYS A 200 43.96 -5.13 30.72
N ARG A 201 43.14 -5.25 29.67
CA ARG A 201 41.82 -4.62 29.51
C ARG A 201 41.77 -3.13 29.86
N PHE A 202 42.36 -2.31 29.01
CA PHE A 202 41.65 -1.13 28.55
C PHE A 202 41.67 -1.20 27.03
N LYS A 203 40.51 -1.38 26.41
CA LYS A 203 40.34 -1.01 25.02
C LYS A 203 40.61 0.49 25.01
N SER A 204 41.76 0.92 24.51
CA SER A 204 41.90 2.29 24.03
C SER A 204 40.83 2.41 22.96
N ASP A 205 39.81 3.24 23.19
CA ASP A 205 38.80 3.49 22.17
C ASP A 205 39.53 3.92 20.89
N PRO A 206 39.21 3.33 19.73
CA PRO A 206 39.78 3.75 18.45
C PRO A 206 39.37 5.19 18.06
N ASP A 207 38.50 5.84 18.83
CA ASP A 207 37.75 7.03 18.44
C ASP A 207 38.18 8.35 19.12
N VAL A 208 39.35 8.41 19.77
CA VAL A 208 39.87 9.73 20.22
C VAL A 208 40.43 10.47 19.00
N CYS A 209 39.64 11.42 18.49
CA CYS A 209 40.03 12.30 17.38
C CYS A 209 41.39 12.97 17.65
N PRO A 210 42.45 12.70 16.85
CA PRO A 210 43.79 13.24 17.09
C PRO A 210 43.90 14.75 16.86
N THR A 211 42.87 15.38 16.29
CA THR A 211 42.80 16.81 16.01
C THR A 211 42.82 17.67 17.29
N MET A 212 42.37 17.12 18.43
CA MET A 212 42.18 17.88 19.67
C MET A 212 43.46 18.41 20.30
N PRO A 213 44.49 17.58 20.58
CA PRO A 213 45.75 18.07 21.13
C PRO A 213 46.49 18.98 20.14
N LEU A 214 46.35 18.72 18.84
CA LEU A 214 47.01 19.49 17.77
C LEU A 214 46.46 20.92 17.68
N LEU A 215 45.15 21.11 17.81
CA LEU A 215 44.53 22.44 17.87
C LEU A 215 45.01 23.23 19.10
N ALA A 216 45.16 22.57 20.26
CA ALA A 216 45.73 23.20 21.45
C ALA A 216 47.19 23.63 21.26
N MET A 217 47.98 22.86 20.50
CA MET A 217 49.35 23.25 20.13
C MET A 217 49.37 24.49 19.23
N LEU A 218 48.46 24.60 18.25
CA LEU A 218 48.34 25.80 17.41
C LEU A 218 47.95 27.04 18.22
N LEU A 219 47.05 26.90 19.21
CA LEU A 219 46.71 27.99 20.13
C LEU A 219 47.96 28.52 20.87
N ASN A 220 48.83 27.62 21.33
CA ASN A 220 50.10 27.99 21.95
C ASN A 220 51.09 28.59 20.95
N GLY A 221 51.12 28.09 19.71
CA GLY A 221 51.89 28.68 18.62
C GLY A 221 51.49 30.13 18.34
N LEU A 222 50.18 30.42 18.29
CA LEU A 222 49.67 31.78 18.09
C LEU A 222 50.15 32.75 19.18
N LYS A 223 50.16 32.32 20.45
CA LYS A 223 50.70 33.11 21.58
C LYS A 223 52.16 33.52 21.36
N GLN A 224 52.97 32.65 20.75
CA GLN A 224 54.38 32.92 20.50
C GLN A 224 54.59 33.90 19.32
N ILE A 225 53.72 33.85 18.30
CA ILE A 225 53.85 34.69 17.10
C ILE A 225 52.98 35.96 17.11
N GLN A 226 52.09 36.15 18.10
CA GLN A 226 51.07 37.23 18.11
C GLN A 226 51.65 38.64 17.82
N ASN A 227 52.82 38.96 18.40
CA ASN A 227 53.46 40.27 18.28
C ASN A 227 54.04 40.53 16.88
N LYS A 228 54.04 39.51 16.01
CA LYS A 228 54.51 39.56 14.61
C LYS A 228 53.35 39.69 13.62
N ILE A 229 52.09 39.60 14.06
CA ILE A 229 50.90 39.74 13.22
C ILE A 229 50.57 41.22 13.05
N LEU A 230 51.13 41.85 12.01
CA LEU A 230 50.97 43.30 11.77
C LEU A 230 49.80 43.64 10.84
N CYS A 231 49.45 42.74 9.92
CA CYS A 231 48.40 42.99 8.91
C CYS A 231 47.00 42.84 9.53
N PRO A 232 46.09 43.83 9.40
CA PRO A 232 44.72 43.73 9.89
C PRO A 232 43.95 42.53 9.33
N GLY A 233 44.16 42.14 8.07
CA GLY A 233 43.53 40.94 7.48
C GLY A 233 43.98 39.65 8.18
N MET A 234 45.26 39.52 8.50
CA MET A 234 45.78 38.37 9.25
C MET A 234 45.29 38.34 10.70
N LYS A 235 45.10 39.51 11.32
CA LYS A 235 44.44 39.61 12.64
C LYS A 235 42.98 39.14 12.57
N CYS A 236 42.26 39.45 11.48
CA CYS A 236 40.92 38.90 11.24
C CYS A 236 40.95 37.37 11.12
N CYS A 237 41.86 36.80 10.33
CA CYS A 237 42.00 35.34 10.19
C CYS A 237 42.35 34.65 11.52
N ALA A 238 43.27 35.22 12.31
CA ALA A 238 43.66 34.68 13.60
C ALA A 238 42.48 34.66 14.60
N LEU A 239 41.74 35.76 14.70
CA LEU A 239 40.56 35.85 15.56
C LEU A 239 39.41 34.96 15.05
N ALA A 240 39.22 34.83 13.73
CA ALA A 240 38.23 33.93 13.14
C ALA A 240 38.58 32.47 13.45
N ASN A 241 39.84 32.06 13.24
CA ASN A 241 40.32 30.71 13.57
C ASN A 241 40.13 30.37 15.06
N LEU A 242 40.41 31.33 15.95
CA LEU A 242 40.21 31.16 17.39
C LEU A 242 38.73 31.09 17.76
N ALA A 243 37.89 31.96 17.20
CA ALA A 243 36.45 31.95 17.41
C ALA A 243 35.81 30.66 16.90
N ASP A 244 36.16 30.19 15.70
CA ASP A 244 35.65 28.95 15.11
C ASP A 244 36.06 27.74 15.95
N MET A 245 37.34 27.65 16.35
CA MET A 245 37.83 26.63 17.27
C MET A 245 36.94 26.60 18.52
N LEU A 246 36.79 27.73 19.21
CA LEU A 246 36.01 27.82 20.45
C LEU A 246 34.50 27.55 20.26
N THR A 247 33.97 27.80 19.07
CA THR A 247 32.56 27.60 18.69
C THR A 247 32.24 26.12 18.47
N VAL A 248 33.09 25.40 17.74
CA VAL A 248 32.89 23.97 17.40
C VAL A 248 32.89 23.08 18.65
N PHE A 249 33.59 23.49 19.71
CA PHE A 249 33.73 22.71 20.95
C PHE A 249 32.63 22.94 21.99
N ALA A 250 31.60 23.73 21.67
CA ALA A 250 30.51 24.11 22.57
C ALA A 250 29.25 23.23 22.52
N LEU A 251 29.10 22.41 21.48
CA LEU A 251 27.89 21.61 21.28
C LEU A 251 27.93 20.35 22.15
N VAL A 252 26.97 20.23 23.08
CA VAL A 252 26.90 19.16 24.10
C VAL A 252 26.01 17.97 23.68
N GLU A 253 25.24 18.05 22.61
CA GLU A 253 24.20 17.04 22.35
C GLU A 253 24.66 15.88 21.45
N ASP A 254 24.22 14.67 21.82
CA ASP A 254 24.35 13.40 21.07
C ASP A 254 23.71 13.41 19.66
N ASP A 255 23.17 14.56 19.23
CA ASP A 255 22.74 14.81 17.86
C ASP A 255 23.01 16.29 17.55
N PRO A 256 24.04 16.65 16.77
CA PRO A 256 24.23 18.04 16.37
C PRO A 256 22.95 18.46 15.62
N GLN A 257 22.26 19.51 16.09
CA GLN A 257 21.19 20.12 15.31
C GLN A 257 21.79 20.61 13.98
N GLU A 258 21.76 19.76 12.97
CA GLU A 258 22.23 20.09 11.63
C GLU A 258 21.38 21.28 11.15
N VAL A 259 22.08 22.35 10.81
CA VAL A 259 21.48 23.56 10.22
C VAL A 259 20.57 23.12 9.07
N SER A 260 19.32 23.61 9.04
CA SER A 260 18.37 23.23 7.99
C SER A 260 18.98 23.44 6.60
N ALA A 261 18.63 22.57 5.65
CA ALA A 261 19.17 22.62 4.28
C ALA A 261 19.03 24.01 3.63
N THR A 262 17.97 24.75 3.97
CA THR A 262 17.76 26.13 3.52
C THR A 262 18.77 27.12 4.10
N VAL A 263 19.05 27.06 5.40
CA VAL A 263 20.03 27.94 6.06
C VAL A 263 21.45 27.57 5.63
N TYR A 264 21.71 26.28 5.40
CA TYR A 264 22.96 25.81 4.80
C TYR A 264 23.18 26.40 3.40
N LEU A 265 22.17 26.34 2.53
CA LEU A 265 22.24 26.91 1.19
C LEU A 265 22.42 28.43 1.21
N ASP A 266 21.73 29.15 2.12
CA ASP A 266 21.88 30.60 2.29
C ASP A 266 23.30 30.99 2.76
N LYS A 267 23.91 30.19 3.65
CA LYS A 267 25.30 30.39 4.07
C LYS A 267 26.27 30.20 2.89
N LEU A 268 26.12 29.14 2.12
CA LEU A 268 26.94 28.91 0.92
C LEU A 268 26.81 30.04 -0.09
N ALA A 269 25.58 30.50 -0.35
CA ALA A 269 25.31 31.61 -1.25
C ALA A 269 25.97 32.91 -0.78
N THR A 270 25.98 33.16 0.53
CA THR A 270 26.62 34.34 1.11
C THR A 270 28.14 34.28 0.94
N VAL A 271 28.78 33.15 1.25
CA VAL A 271 30.23 32.95 1.08
C VAL A 271 30.66 33.14 -0.37
N ILE A 272 29.96 32.49 -1.30
CA ILE A 272 30.29 32.56 -2.73
C ILE A 272 30.07 33.97 -3.28
N SER A 273 29.02 34.68 -2.83
CA SER A 273 28.79 36.08 -3.21
C SER A 273 29.92 37.00 -2.70
N VAL A 274 30.47 36.74 -1.51
CA VAL A 274 31.63 37.47 -0.98
C VAL A 274 32.87 37.21 -1.84
N TRP A 275 33.18 35.96 -2.20
CA TRP A 275 34.29 35.63 -3.10
C TRP A 275 34.15 36.25 -4.50
N ASN A 276 32.92 36.28 -5.04
CA ASN A 276 32.65 36.94 -6.32
C ASN A 276 32.84 38.46 -6.26
N SER A 277 32.78 39.06 -5.08
CA SER A 277 32.95 40.51 -4.89
C SER A 277 34.40 40.93 -4.58
N ASP A 278 35.25 39.98 -4.20
CA ASP A 278 36.62 40.22 -3.73
C ASP A 278 37.63 39.85 -4.83
N PRO A 279 38.18 40.82 -5.58
CA PRO A 279 39.08 40.54 -6.69
C PRO A 279 40.45 40.02 -6.26
N GLU A 280 40.83 40.19 -4.98
CA GLU A 280 42.09 39.66 -4.44
C GLU A 280 41.96 38.21 -3.96
N ASN A 281 40.73 37.69 -3.90
CA ASN A 281 40.47 36.33 -3.46
C ASN A 281 40.83 35.30 -4.56
N PRO A 282 41.56 34.22 -4.24
CA PRO A 282 41.98 33.21 -5.21
C PRO A 282 40.81 32.44 -5.86
N TYR A 283 39.64 32.45 -5.24
CA TYR A 283 38.44 31.81 -5.76
C TYR A 283 37.63 32.72 -6.68
N HIS A 284 37.90 34.03 -6.76
CA HIS A 284 37.12 34.99 -7.57
C HIS A 284 36.90 34.52 -9.02
N GLN A 285 37.97 34.04 -9.68
CA GLN A 285 37.95 33.59 -11.08
C GLN A 285 37.65 32.09 -11.28
N GLN A 286 37.41 31.33 -10.21
CA GLN A 286 37.16 29.90 -10.31
C GLN A 286 35.71 29.59 -10.74
N ALA A 287 35.51 28.40 -11.32
CA ALA A 287 34.19 27.91 -11.70
C ALA A 287 33.29 27.70 -10.46
N LEU A 288 31.98 27.84 -10.64
CA LEU A 288 31.00 27.71 -9.54
C LEU A 288 31.14 26.38 -8.81
N THR A 289 31.34 25.27 -9.51
CA THR A 289 31.52 23.95 -8.90
C THR A 289 32.68 23.90 -7.90
N GLU A 290 33.82 24.50 -8.22
CA GLU A 290 34.98 24.53 -7.32
C GLU A 290 34.75 25.49 -6.14
N LYS A 291 34.04 26.61 -6.38
CA LYS A 291 33.58 27.50 -5.31
C LYS A 291 32.64 26.78 -4.35
N VAL A 292 31.66 26.01 -4.85
CA VAL A 292 30.72 25.28 -4.00
C VAL A 292 31.48 24.25 -3.16
N LYS A 293 32.33 23.42 -3.76
CA LYS A 293 33.13 22.42 -3.02
C LYS A 293 33.94 23.05 -1.89
N GLU A 294 34.62 24.16 -2.14
CA GLU A 294 35.41 24.81 -1.10
C GLU A 294 34.53 25.49 -0.05
N ALA A 295 33.42 26.11 -0.46
CA ALA A 295 32.47 26.72 0.47
C ALA A 295 31.81 25.66 1.38
N GLU A 296 31.54 24.45 0.88
CA GLU A 296 31.06 23.34 1.71
C GLU A 296 32.10 22.92 2.76
N ARG A 297 33.39 22.91 2.40
CA ARG A 297 34.47 22.64 3.36
C ARG A 297 34.59 23.74 4.42
N ASP A 298 34.34 24.99 4.04
CA ASP A 298 34.36 26.14 4.96
C ASP A 298 33.13 26.16 5.90
N VAL A 299 31.94 25.80 5.40
CA VAL A 299 30.68 25.80 6.19
C VAL A 299 30.52 24.54 7.03
N SER A 300 31.08 23.41 6.59
CA SER A 300 31.05 22.12 7.29
C SER A 300 32.17 22.03 8.34
N LEU A 301 32.14 22.91 9.33
CA LEU A 301 32.93 22.72 10.55
C LEU A 301 32.28 21.59 11.37
N ASN A 302 32.81 20.38 11.20
CA ASN A 302 32.28 19.16 11.82
C ASN A 302 32.25 19.26 13.36
N SER A 303 31.29 18.56 13.97
CA SER A 303 31.26 18.28 15.41
C SER A 303 32.54 17.57 15.85
N LEU A 304 33.52 18.32 16.32
CA LEU A 304 34.70 17.75 16.97
C LEU A 304 34.37 17.49 18.45
N ALA A 305 34.92 16.40 19.01
CA ALA A 305 34.73 16.04 20.42
C ALA A 305 35.15 17.19 21.36
N ARG A 306 34.52 17.31 22.54
CA ARG A 306 34.72 18.41 23.49
C ARG A 306 36.20 18.59 23.89
N LEU A 307 36.72 19.83 23.85
CA LEU A 307 38.03 20.17 24.45
C LEU A 307 38.01 19.90 25.96
N PRO A 308 39.15 19.54 26.58
CA PRO A 308 39.28 19.63 28.03
C PRO A 308 38.89 21.02 28.50
N THR A 309 38.05 21.09 29.55
CA THR A 309 37.49 22.35 30.08
C THR A 309 38.59 23.40 30.33
N GLU A 310 39.76 22.97 30.81
CA GLU A 310 40.93 23.81 31.04
C GLU A 310 41.45 24.52 29.77
N THR A 311 41.56 23.80 28.65
CA THR A 311 42.04 24.37 27.37
C THR A 311 41.02 25.37 26.80
N LEU A 312 39.74 25.10 27.02
CA LEU A 312 38.64 25.93 26.54
C LEU A 312 38.60 27.29 27.26
N PHE A 313 38.78 27.31 28.58
CA PHE A 313 38.86 28.57 29.35
C PHE A 313 40.12 29.37 29.05
N VAL A 314 41.28 28.71 28.89
CA VAL A 314 42.50 29.38 28.43
C VAL A 314 42.29 30.04 27.06
N GLY A 315 41.49 29.42 26.19
CA GLY A 315 41.09 30.01 24.92
C GLY A 315 40.16 31.21 25.07
N PHE A 316 39.19 31.18 25.99
CA PHE A 316 38.30 32.32 26.27
C PHE A 316 39.04 33.54 26.82
N GLU A 317 39.91 33.35 27.81
CA GLU A 317 40.74 34.43 28.36
C GLU A 317 41.63 35.05 27.29
N TYR A 318 42.21 34.22 26.43
CA TYR A 318 43.07 34.69 25.36
C TYR A 318 42.31 35.42 24.26
N MET A 319 41.11 34.94 23.89
CA MET A 319 40.22 35.64 22.95
C MET A 319 39.81 37.01 23.49
N LEU A 320 39.49 37.11 24.78
CA LEU A 320 39.17 38.39 25.43
C LEU A 320 40.37 39.35 25.37
N SER A 321 41.57 38.87 25.66
CA SER A 321 42.80 39.67 25.57
C SER A 321 43.05 40.19 24.15
N LEU A 322 42.95 39.33 23.13
CA LEU A 322 43.19 39.72 21.74
C LEU A 322 42.13 40.69 21.21
N LEU A 323 40.85 40.51 21.58
CA LEU A 323 39.79 41.44 21.21
C LEU A 323 39.96 42.82 21.86
N GLN A 324 40.52 42.88 23.08
CA GLN A 324 40.86 44.16 23.72
C GLN A 324 42.08 44.82 23.05
N GLU A 325 43.09 44.04 22.68
CA GLU A 325 44.34 44.56 22.08
C GLU A 325 44.15 44.99 20.62
N TRP A 326 43.49 44.17 19.79
CA TRP A 326 43.34 44.39 18.35
C TRP A 326 42.00 45.02 17.97
N GLY A 327 41.04 45.07 18.90
CA GLY A 327 39.65 45.39 18.59
C GLY A 327 39.42 46.79 18.03
N GLU A 328 40.10 47.82 18.56
CA GLU A 328 39.91 49.21 18.08
C GLU A 328 40.40 49.38 16.63
N GLU A 329 41.59 48.85 16.31
CA GLU A 329 42.18 48.89 14.97
C GLU A 329 41.28 48.16 13.96
N LEU A 330 40.81 46.95 14.30
CA LEU A 330 39.93 46.17 13.45
C LEU A 330 38.56 46.84 13.26
N GLN A 331 38.00 47.46 14.32
CA GLN A 331 36.75 48.22 14.21
C GLN A 331 36.88 49.41 13.25
N THR A 332 38.01 50.11 13.27
CA THR A 332 38.25 51.21 12.30
C THR A 332 38.39 50.71 10.87
N MET A 333 39.06 49.59 10.65
CA MET A 333 39.22 48.98 9.32
C MET A 333 37.86 48.50 8.77
N LEU A 334 37.09 47.75 9.56
CA LEU A 334 35.79 47.18 9.17
C LEU A 334 34.72 48.25 8.89
N ASN A 335 34.85 49.44 9.46
CA ASN A 335 33.93 50.57 9.23
C ASN A 335 34.36 51.48 8.07
N SER A 336 35.53 51.25 7.47
CA SER A 336 36.01 52.02 6.32
C SER A 336 35.27 51.63 5.03
N SER A 337 35.25 52.52 4.03
CA SER A 337 34.54 52.32 2.76
C SER A 337 35.31 51.47 1.73
N GLN A 338 36.49 50.95 2.09
CA GLN A 338 37.20 49.98 1.25
C GLN A 338 36.52 48.62 1.40
N GLY A 339 36.22 47.98 0.28
CA GLY A 339 35.34 46.82 0.21
C GLY A 339 35.72 45.69 1.18
N THR A 340 34.72 45.03 1.74
CA THR A 340 34.85 43.88 2.62
C THR A 340 35.58 42.74 1.91
N ASN A 341 36.78 42.39 2.36
CA ASN A 341 37.46 41.16 1.94
C ASN A 341 36.87 39.93 2.65
N TYR A 342 37.17 38.74 2.16
CA TYR A 342 36.65 37.49 2.75
C TYR A 342 37.00 37.35 4.24
N ASP A 343 38.22 37.70 4.64
CA ASP A 343 38.70 37.57 6.04
C ASP A 343 37.89 38.42 7.02
N SER A 344 37.50 39.63 6.62
CA SER A 344 36.65 40.53 7.40
C SER A 344 35.23 40.03 7.56
N TYR A 345 34.67 39.43 6.51
CA TYR A 345 33.37 38.76 6.56
C TYR A 345 33.43 37.55 7.49
N ARG A 346 34.42 36.68 7.30
CA ARG A 346 34.60 35.45 8.08
C ARG A 346 34.72 35.75 9.57
N LEU A 347 35.54 36.73 9.97
CA LEU A 347 35.63 37.16 11.37
C LEU A 347 34.26 37.52 11.96
N CYS A 348 33.46 38.30 11.23
CA CYS A 348 32.15 38.73 11.72
C CYS A 348 31.17 37.55 11.84
N ASP A 349 31.19 36.61 10.89
CA ASP A 349 30.36 35.41 10.90
C ASP A 349 30.77 34.44 12.04
N SER A 350 32.07 34.16 12.17
CA SER A 350 32.66 33.36 13.25
C SER A 350 32.35 33.94 14.63
N LEU A 351 32.51 35.26 14.83
CA LEU A 351 32.16 35.93 16.08
C LEU A 351 30.65 35.92 16.36
N THR A 352 29.82 35.99 15.32
CA THR A 352 28.35 35.92 15.47
C THR A 352 27.93 34.53 15.95
N SER A 353 28.47 33.48 15.33
CA SER A 353 28.26 32.09 15.74
C SER A 353 28.79 31.84 17.15
N PHE A 354 30.00 32.34 17.45
CA PHE A 354 30.59 32.26 18.77
C PHE A 354 29.76 32.96 19.85
N SER A 355 29.23 34.15 19.54
CA SER A 355 28.35 34.90 20.45
C SER A 355 27.05 34.15 20.79
N GLN A 356 26.49 33.40 19.84
CA GLN A 356 25.32 32.56 20.08
C GLN A 356 25.67 31.41 21.03
N ASN A 357 26.81 30.75 20.83
CA ASN A 357 27.27 29.65 21.69
C ASN A 357 27.68 30.11 23.09
N LEU A 358 28.24 31.31 23.25
CA LEU A 358 28.55 31.87 24.58
C LEU A 358 27.30 32.02 25.47
N LYS A 359 26.10 32.19 24.89
CA LYS A 359 24.84 32.20 25.65
C LYS A 359 24.54 30.83 26.27
N LEU A 360 24.75 29.75 25.52
CA LEU A 360 24.55 28.38 25.99
C LEU A 360 25.43 28.08 27.21
N TYR A 361 26.67 28.56 27.21
CA TYR A 361 27.58 28.44 28.35
C TYR A 361 27.15 29.25 29.58
N LEU A 362 26.57 30.43 29.39
CA LEU A 362 26.04 31.24 30.50
C LEU A 362 24.83 30.58 31.17
N ASP A 363 24.04 29.83 30.39
CA ASP A 363 22.86 29.09 30.84
C ASP A 363 23.21 27.74 31.52
N ASP A 364 24.44 27.22 31.34
CA ASP A 364 24.92 26.00 32.01
C ASP A 364 25.12 26.22 33.52
N THR A 365 24.54 25.32 34.33
CA THR A 365 24.59 25.40 35.80
C THR A 365 25.88 24.84 36.41
N THR A 366 26.73 24.20 35.61
CA THR A 366 27.94 23.47 36.07
C THR A 366 29.19 24.33 36.24
N LEU A 367 29.19 25.59 35.77
CA LEU A 367 30.35 26.49 35.82
C LEU A 367 30.64 27.09 37.21
N SER A 368 31.91 27.25 37.55
CA SER A 368 32.36 27.99 38.73
C SER A 368 32.10 29.50 38.59
N LYS A 369 32.20 30.25 39.70
CA LYS A 369 31.96 31.71 39.70
C LYS A 369 32.99 32.47 38.86
N GLU A 370 34.24 32.03 38.87
CA GLU A 370 35.36 32.65 38.15
C GLU A 370 35.22 32.40 36.65
N GLU A 371 34.91 31.17 36.25
CA GLU A 371 34.63 30.78 34.86
C GLU A 371 33.43 31.54 34.27
N ARG A 372 32.34 31.67 35.04
CA ARG A 372 31.14 32.41 34.60
C ARG A 372 31.43 33.90 34.40
N GLN A 373 32.34 34.49 35.19
CA GLN A 373 32.75 35.89 35.03
C GLN A 373 33.51 36.10 33.71
N VAL A 374 34.48 35.23 33.40
CA VAL A 374 35.27 35.29 32.16
C VAL A 374 34.37 35.15 30.92
N VAL A 375 33.42 34.20 30.95
CA VAL A 375 32.45 34.00 29.84
C VAL A 375 31.54 35.22 29.68
N SER A 376 31.07 35.82 30.78
CA SER A 376 30.20 37.00 30.73
C SER A 376 30.93 38.22 30.16
N GLU A 377 32.19 38.46 30.56
CA GLU A 377 33.00 39.56 30.04
C GLU A 377 33.31 39.39 28.56
N LEU A 378 33.65 38.17 28.14
CA LEU A 378 33.87 37.83 26.74
C LEU A 378 32.59 37.98 25.90
N ALA A 379 31.45 37.52 26.40
CA ALA A 379 30.17 37.63 25.70
C ALA A 379 29.78 39.10 25.44
N GLU A 380 29.93 39.97 26.43
CA GLU A 380 29.69 41.41 26.24
C GLU A 380 30.73 42.06 25.33
N CYS A 381 32.01 41.69 25.44
CA CYS A 381 33.07 42.19 24.54
C CYS A 381 32.79 41.84 23.06
N VAL A 382 32.45 40.58 22.76
CA VAL A 382 32.11 40.11 21.41
C VAL A 382 30.85 40.81 20.89
N LYS A 383 29.81 40.92 21.72
CA LYS A 383 28.55 41.58 21.37
C LYS A 383 28.74 43.07 21.08
N ASP A 384 29.57 43.74 21.88
CA ASP A 384 29.94 45.14 21.66
C ASP A 384 30.76 45.33 20.39
N PHE A 385 31.70 44.43 20.10
CA PHE A 385 32.46 44.42 18.86
C PHE A 385 31.53 44.28 17.64
N LEU A 386 30.67 43.26 17.61
CA LEU A 386 29.71 43.01 16.54
C LEU A 386 28.71 44.17 16.35
N ARG A 387 28.23 44.78 17.44
CA ARG A 387 27.34 45.94 17.38
C ARG A 387 28.01 47.11 16.65
N LYS A 388 29.28 47.38 16.95
CA LYS A 388 30.08 48.47 16.36
C LYS A 388 30.52 48.20 14.91
N THR A 389 30.47 46.95 14.44
CA THR A 389 30.89 46.54 13.08
C THR A 389 29.74 46.02 12.20
N SER A 390 28.49 46.04 12.70
CA SER A 390 27.29 45.46 12.07
C SER A 390 26.92 45.94 10.66
N ARG A 391 27.59 46.97 10.11
CA ARG A 391 27.44 47.38 8.70
C ARG A 391 27.97 46.32 7.73
N VAL A 392 29.00 45.57 8.12
CA VAL A 392 29.67 44.56 7.27
C VAL A 392 28.74 43.39 6.92
N LEU A 393 27.92 42.94 7.87
CA LEU A 393 26.96 41.83 7.69
C LEU A 393 25.65 42.26 7.00
N LYS A 394 25.29 43.55 7.07
CA LYS A 394 23.99 44.06 6.59
C LYS A 394 24.00 44.59 5.14
N ASN A 395 25.18 44.74 4.52
CA ASN A 395 25.31 45.51 3.27
C ASN A 395 25.35 44.70 1.97
N LYS A 396 25.15 43.39 1.98
CA LYS A 396 24.96 42.63 0.74
C LYS A 396 23.60 41.97 0.77
N GLY A 397 22.63 42.63 0.13
CA GLY A 397 21.46 41.92 -0.34
C GLY A 397 21.97 40.77 -1.19
N LEU A 398 21.71 39.54 -0.74
CA LEU A 398 21.91 38.32 -1.51
C LEU A 398 21.53 38.62 -2.96
N GLU A 399 22.49 38.50 -3.89
CA GLU A 399 22.13 38.39 -5.30
C GLU A 399 21.14 37.23 -5.37
N LYS A 400 19.87 37.55 -5.63
CA LYS A 400 18.74 36.64 -5.47
C LYS A 400 18.77 35.44 -6.44
N ASP A 401 19.79 35.35 -7.31
CA ASP A 401 19.90 34.37 -8.39
C ASP A 401 20.91 33.24 -8.16
N ILE A 402 21.88 33.35 -7.24
CA ILE A 402 22.95 32.33 -7.17
C ILE A 402 22.56 31.06 -6.38
N THR A 403 21.55 31.15 -5.51
CA THR A 403 21.12 30.03 -4.64
C THR A 403 20.63 28.83 -5.45
N ALA A 404 19.90 29.08 -6.55
CA ALA A 404 19.42 28.04 -7.45
C ALA A 404 20.59 27.28 -8.10
N SER A 405 21.55 28.01 -8.67
CA SER A 405 22.72 27.43 -9.34
C SER A 405 23.63 26.68 -8.35
N ILE A 406 23.74 27.13 -7.10
CA ILE A 406 24.48 26.41 -6.04
C ILE A 406 23.79 25.09 -5.71
N ALA A 407 22.46 25.10 -5.46
CA ALA A 407 21.73 23.88 -5.16
C ALA A 407 21.81 22.86 -6.31
N MET A 408 21.69 23.32 -7.57
CA MET A 408 21.84 22.46 -8.75
C MET A 408 23.27 21.92 -8.87
N ALA A 409 24.31 22.73 -8.61
CA ALA A 409 25.69 22.25 -8.60
C ALA A 409 25.95 21.17 -7.54
N ILE A 410 25.36 21.31 -6.34
CA ILE A 410 25.42 20.29 -5.27
C ILE A 410 24.79 18.97 -5.75
N ILE A 411 23.62 19.04 -6.40
CA ILE A 411 22.89 17.88 -6.91
C ILE A 411 23.67 17.20 -8.05
N GLU A 412 24.09 17.97 -9.06
CA GLU A 412 24.79 17.47 -10.25
C GLU A 412 26.13 16.79 -9.91
N GLN A 413 26.85 17.34 -8.94
CA GLN A 413 28.14 16.81 -8.51
C GLN A 413 28.02 15.81 -7.37
N LYS A 414 26.80 15.54 -6.88
CA LYS A 414 26.50 14.66 -5.75
C LYS A 414 27.36 14.98 -4.52
N MET A 415 27.42 16.26 -4.17
CA MET A 415 28.23 16.72 -3.04
C MET A 415 27.57 16.35 -1.70
N ASP A 416 28.12 16.87 -0.59
CA ASP A 416 27.57 16.59 0.74
C ASP A 416 26.13 17.13 0.84
N ARG A 417 25.24 16.39 1.53
CA ARG A 417 23.81 16.74 1.69
C ARG A 417 23.00 16.89 0.38
N HIS A 418 23.47 16.34 -0.76
CA HIS A 418 22.76 16.45 -2.05
C HIS A 418 21.31 15.95 -2.02
N MET A 419 20.98 14.94 -1.22
CA MET A 419 19.60 14.45 -1.08
C MET A 419 18.68 15.49 -0.42
N GLU A 420 19.14 16.21 0.59
CA GLU A 420 18.38 17.31 1.19
C GLU A 420 18.21 18.47 0.20
N MET A 421 19.23 18.73 -0.62
CA MET A 421 19.12 19.70 -1.70
C MET A 421 18.09 19.30 -2.75
N CYS A 422 17.93 17.99 -3.06
CA CYS A 422 16.83 17.53 -3.91
C CYS A 422 15.45 17.91 -3.34
N TYR A 423 15.27 17.86 -2.01
CA TYR A 423 14.01 18.28 -1.36
C TYR A 423 13.78 19.79 -1.44
N VAL A 424 14.83 20.60 -1.20
CA VAL A 424 14.74 22.06 -1.37
C VAL A 424 14.44 22.41 -2.83
N PHE A 425 15.15 21.78 -3.77
CA PHE A 425 14.94 21.90 -5.21
C PHE A 425 13.53 21.53 -5.65
N ALA A 426 12.96 20.47 -5.09
CA ALA A 426 11.60 20.03 -5.38
C ALA A 426 10.53 20.94 -4.77
N SER A 427 10.86 21.70 -3.71
CA SER A 427 9.91 22.54 -2.95
C SER A 427 9.90 24.01 -3.35
N GLU A 428 10.98 24.52 -3.95
CA GLU A 428 11.14 25.95 -4.20
C GLU A 428 10.43 26.41 -5.49
N LYS A 429 9.28 27.08 -5.29
CA LYS A 429 8.38 27.55 -6.33
C LYS A 429 9.02 28.56 -7.29
N LYS A 430 10.04 29.30 -6.84
CA LYS A 430 10.71 30.32 -7.65
C LYS A 430 11.56 29.71 -8.77
N TRP A 431 12.15 28.54 -8.53
CA TRP A 431 13.06 27.87 -9.47
C TRP A 431 12.33 27.02 -10.50
N ALA A 432 11.16 26.50 -10.14
CA ALA A 432 10.36 25.65 -11.01
C ALA A 432 10.12 26.29 -12.39
N PHE A 433 10.24 25.48 -13.45
CA PHE A 433 10.09 25.86 -14.86
C PHE A 433 11.19 26.74 -15.47
N SER A 434 12.31 27.01 -14.78
CA SER A 434 13.49 27.58 -15.43
C SER A 434 14.23 26.52 -16.27
N ASP A 435 14.95 26.95 -17.31
CA ASP A 435 15.73 26.03 -18.17
C ASP A 435 16.80 25.27 -17.37
N GLU A 436 17.42 25.93 -16.38
CA GLU A 436 18.40 25.32 -15.48
C GLU A 436 17.76 24.24 -14.58
N TRP A 437 16.58 24.52 -14.04
CA TRP A 437 15.82 23.57 -13.22
C TRP A 437 15.42 22.34 -14.03
N LEU A 438 14.91 22.52 -15.26
CA LEU A 438 14.57 21.43 -16.16
C LEU A 438 15.78 20.57 -16.52
N THR A 439 16.89 21.22 -16.88
CA THR A 439 18.13 20.53 -17.25
C THR A 439 18.66 19.70 -16.09
N CYS A 440 18.69 20.26 -14.88
CA CYS A 440 19.11 19.56 -13.67
C CYS A 440 18.23 18.34 -13.37
N LEU A 441 16.89 18.48 -13.45
CA LEU A 441 15.95 17.38 -13.22
C LEU A 441 16.11 16.27 -14.26
N VAL A 442 16.28 16.62 -15.55
CA VAL A 442 16.48 15.66 -16.64
C VAL A 442 17.79 14.88 -16.49
N ASN A 443 18.88 15.53 -16.09
CA ASN A 443 20.19 14.89 -15.93
C ASN A 443 20.28 14.00 -14.68
N ASN A 444 19.48 14.30 -13.65
CA ASN A 444 19.58 13.68 -12.33
C ASN A 444 18.34 12.87 -11.92
N ARG A 445 17.51 12.43 -12.88
CA ARG A 445 16.25 11.68 -12.62
C ARG A 445 16.37 10.56 -11.59
N ALA A 446 17.49 9.84 -11.58
CA ALA A 446 17.71 8.74 -10.65
C ALA A 446 17.65 9.17 -9.17
N LEU A 447 18.04 10.41 -8.85
CA LEU A 447 17.99 10.96 -7.49
C LEU A 447 16.56 11.32 -7.05
N PHE A 448 15.64 11.53 -8.01
CA PHE A 448 14.24 11.86 -7.75
C PHE A 448 13.31 10.64 -7.75
N ARG A 449 13.88 9.41 -7.73
CA ARG A 449 13.13 8.14 -7.61
C ARG A 449 12.79 7.81 -6.16
N GLU A 450 12.37 8.81 -5.39
CA GLU A 450 11.90 8.67 -4.02
C GLU A 450 10.45 9.17 -3.94
N PRO A 451 9.51 8.43 -3.31
CA PRO A 451 8.10 8.80 -3.30
C PRO A 451 7.84 10.20 -2.72
N GLY A 452 8.59 10.60 -1.69
CA GLY A 452 8.48 11.94 -1.09
C GLY A 452 8.86 13.06 -2.06
N LEU A 453 9.95 12.88 -2.82
CA LEU A 453 10.40 13.85 -3.82
C LEU A 453 9.44 13.95 -5.02
N VAL A 454 8.93 12.82 -5.51
CA VAL A 454 7.93 12.80 -6.59
C VAL A 454 6.68 13.56 -6.18
N LEU A 455 6.15 13.30 -4.97
CA LEU A 455 4.99 14.02 -4.46
C LEU A 455 5.28 15.52 -4.31
N LYS A 456 6.45 15.90 -3.79
CA LYS A 456 6.85 17.30 -3.64
C LYS A 456 6.98 18.04 -4.97
N LEU A 457 7.54 17.39 -5.99
CA LEU A 457 7.60 17.94 -7.35
C LEU A 457 6.19 18.16 -7.91
N LEU A 458 5.28 17.20 -7.73
CA LEU A 458 3.88 17.35 -8.14
C LEU A 458 3.21 18.52 -7.40
N GLU A 459 3.41 18.66 -6.09
CA GLU A 459 2.90 19.79 -5.30
C GLU A 459 3.38 21.14 -5.84
N THR A 460 4.68 21.28 -6.07
CA THR A 460 5.26 22.53 -6.58
C THR A 460 4.75 22.87 -7.98
N VAL A 461 4.63 21.88 -8.87
CA VAL A 461 4.05 22.06 -10.21
C VAL A 461 2.59 22.48 -10.13
N MET A 462 1.79 21.88 -9.26
CA MET A 462 0.37 22.21 -9.05
C MET A 462 0.19 23.64 -8.52
N GLU A 463 1.03 24.08 -7.59
CA GLU A 463 0.97 25.43 -7.02
C GLU A 463 1.47 26.51 -7.98
N VAL A 464 2.54 26.24 -8.73
CA VAL A 464 3.10 27.20 -9.69
C VAL A 464 2.25 27.29 -10.95
N GLY A 465 1.71 26.17 -11.43
CA GLY A 465 0.81 26.13 -12.58
C GLY A 465 -0.53 26.83 -12.38
N THR A 466 -0.89 27.13 -11.12
CA THR A 466 -2.11 27.89 -10.76
C THR A 466 -1.83 29.34 -10.34
N SER A 467 -0.56 29.77 -10.39
CA SER A 467 -0.12 31.14 -10.08
C SER A 467 -0.33 32.09 -11.27
N ASP A 468 -0.33 33.41 -11.05
CA ASP A 468 -0.37 34.47 -12.09
C ASP A 468 0.84 34.46 -13.06
N ARG A 469 1.77 33.50 -12.92
CA ARG A 469 2.92 33.34 -13.83
C ARG A 469 2.45 32.70 -15.14
N VAL A 470 2.69 33.37 -16.26
CA VAL A 470 2.36 32.86 -17.61
C VAL A 470 3.39 31.79 -18.00
N ILE A 471 3.08 30.52 -17.72
CA ILE A 471 3.89 29.36 -18.12
C ILE A 471 3.16 28.65 -19.29
N PRO A 472 3.84 28.35 -20.41
CA PRO A 472 3.22 27.64 -21.53
C PRO A 472 2.72 26.24 -21.11
N GLU A 473 1.50 25.88 -21.53
CA GLU A 473 0.91 24.55 -21.25
C GLU A 473 1.78 23.39 -21.75
N SER A 474 2.50 23.58 -22.87
CA SER A 474 3.44 22.60 -23.41
C SER A 474 4.61 22.31 -22.45
N GLN A 475 5.08 23.33 -21.73
CA GLN A 475 6.16 23.19 -20.76
C GLN A 475 5.65 22.51 -19.48
N ILE A 476 4.42 22.82 -19.05
CA ILE A 476 3.74 22.12 -17.94
C ILE A 476 3.62 20.63 -18.24
N LYS A 477 3.13 20.28 -19.43
CA LYS A 477 3.01 18.90 -19.89
C LYS A 477 4.35 18.17 -19.89
N GLN A 478 5.40 18.81 -20.41
CA GLN A 478 6.76 18.24 -20.43
C GLN A 478 7.28 17.93 -19.02
N VAL A 479 7.06 18.81 -18.04
CA VAL A 479 7.48 18.60 -16.65
C VAL A 479 6.69 17.48 -15.99
N VAL A 480 5.37 17.47 -16.17
CA VAL A 480 4.52 16.42 -15.60
C VAL A 480 4.89 15.06 -16.18
N ASP A 481 5.11 14.95 -17.50
CA ASP A 481 5.57 13.70 -18.11
C ASP A 481 6.91 13.23 -17.53
N LEU A 482 7.86 14.14 -17.29
CA LEU A 482 9.13 13.83 -16.65
C LEU A 482 8.97 13.32 -15.20
N ILE A 483 8.06 13.92 -14.43
CA ILE A 483 7.75 13.47 -13.07
C ILE A 483 7.03 12.11 -13.10
N LEU A 484 6.13 11.90 -14.07
CA LEU A 484 5.43 10.63 -14.27
C LEU A 484 6.38 9.51 -14.70
N GLU A 485 7.45 9.81 -15.44
CA GLU A 485 8.53 8.85 -15.70
C GLU A 485 9.27 8.46 -14.42
N CYS A 486 9.56 9.42 -13.54
CA CYS A 486 10.15 9.14 -12.23
C CYS A 486 9.21 8.27 -11.37
N TYR A 487 7.91 8.56 -11.39
CA TYR A 487 6.87 7.76 -10.75
C TYR A 487 6.75 6.35 -11.36
N ALA A 488 6.87 6.21 -12.68
CA ALA A 488 6.78 4.92 -13.37
C ALA A 488 7.90 3.96 -12.96
N ASP A 489 9.08 4.48 -12.64
CA ASP A 489 10.24 3.72 -12.17
C ASP A 489 10.17 3.32 -10.69
N LEU A 490 9.20 3.84 -9.92
CA LEU A 490 9.02 3.46 -8.52
C LEU A 490 8.51 2.01 -8.36
N SER A 491 8.83 1.44 -7.20
CA SER A 491 8.24 0.18 -6.73
C SER A 491 6.72 0.34 -6.55
N LEU A 492 5.94 -0.74 -6.66
CA LEU A 492 4.48 -0.68 -6.49
C LEU A 492 4.05 -0.14 -5.08
N PRO A 493 4.71 -0.51 -3.97
CA PRO A 493 4.45 0.11 -2.67
C PRO A 493 4.71 1.63 -2.67
N ASP A 494 5.80 2.09 -3.30
CA ASP A 494 6.12 3.52 -3.34
C ASP A 494 5.19 4.30 -4.28
N LYS A 495 4.75 3.69 -5.40
CA LYS A 495 3.67 4.24 -6.23
C LYS A 495 2.39 4.48 -5.43
N ASN A 496 2.05 3.54 -4.55
CA ASN A 496 0.89 3.68 -3.66
C ASN A 496 1.05 4.80 -2.62
N LYS A 497 2.27 5.04 -2.10
CA LYS A 497 2.53 6.20 -1.23
C LYS A 497 2.28 7.53 -1.96
N VAL A 498 2.76 7.64 -3.20
CA VAL A 498 2.54 8.85 -4.03
C VAL A 498 1.05 9.01 -4.34
N LEU A 499 0.37 7.94 -4.78
CA LEU A 499 -1.07 7.98 -5.08
C LEU A 499 -1.90 8.35 -3.83
N SER A 500 -1.54 7.83 -2.67
CA SER A 500 -2.18 8.21 -1.41
C SER A 500 -1.99 9.70 -1.13
N GLY A 501 -0.78 10.23 -1.26
CA GLY A 501 -0.52 11.67 -1.13
C GLY A 501 -1.33 12.52 -2.13
N VAL A 502 -1.41 12.08 -3.38
CA VAL A 502 -2.21 12.74 -4.44
C VAL A 502 -3.69 12.80 -4.07
N LEU A 503 -4.27 11.70 -3.60
CA LEU A 503 -5.68 11.62 -3.18
C LEU A 503 -5.97 12.48 -1.94
N HIS A 504 -5.04 12.54 -0.97
CA HIS A 504 -5.18 13.41 0.20
C HIS A 504 -5.06 14.90 -0.15
N SER A 505 -4.18 15.25 -1.09
CA SER A 505 -3.93 16.65 -1.47
C SER A 505 -4.95 17.22 -2.46
N TRP A 506 -5.49 16.40 -3.37
CA TRP A 506 -6.34 16.84 -4.49
C TRP A 506 -7.62 16.01 -4.70
N GLY A 507 -7.95 15.13 -3.75
CA GLY A 507 -9.20 14.35 -3.77
C GLY A 507 -9.34 13.39 -4.95
N ARG A 508 -10.58 13.03 -5.26
CA ARG A 508 -10.94 11.98 -6.26
C ARG A 508 -10.49 12.28 -7.68
N LYS A 509 -10.31 13.56 -8.01
CA LYS A 509 -9.86 14.02 -9.33
C LYS A 509 -8.34 13.97 -9.49
N GLY A 510 -7.58 13.90 -8.41
CA GLY A 510 -6.11 13.85 -8.46
C GLY A 510 -5.54 15.06 -9.21
N LEU A 511 -4.59 14.82 -10.11
CA LEU A 511 -3.93 15.91 -10.85
C LEU A 511 -4.85 16.65 -11.82
N SER A 512 -5.95 16.02 -12.29
CA SER A 512 -6.88 16.63 -13.24
C SER A 512 -7.69 17.80 -12.67
N GLU A 513 -7.76 17.94 -11.34
CA GLU A 513 -8.54 19.00 -10.70
C GLU A 513 -8.02 20.39 -11.08
N LYS A 514 -6.69 20.54 -11.20
CA LYS A 514 -6.03 21.84 -11.43
C LYS A 514 -5.17 21.90 -12.69
N LEU A 515 -4.77 20.78 -13.29
CA LEU A 515 -3.93 20.74 -14.49
C LEU A 515 -4.69 20.24 -15.73
N LEU A 516 -5.48 21.13 -16.34
CA LEU A 516 -6.22 20.82 -17.58
C LEU A 516 -5.32 20.40 -18.74
N ALA A 517 -4.09 20.92 -18.82
CA ALA A 517 -3.10 20.55 -19.84
C ALA A 517 -2.75 19.05 -19.82
N CYS A 518 -2.92 18.37 -18.69
CA CYS A 518 -2.66 16.93 -18.54
C CYS A 518 -3.82 16.05 -19.05
N LEU A 519 -4.98 16.65 -19.37
CA LEU A 519 -6.13 15.94 -19.94
C LEU A 519 -6.03 15.77 -21.46
N GLU A 520 -5.16 16.53 -22.13
CA GLU A 520 -4.97 16.45 -23.57
C GLU A 520 -4.30 15.12 -23.95
N GLY A 521 -5.07 14.22 -24.57
CA GLY A 521 -4.66 12.86 -24.91
C GLY A 521 -5.02 11.80 -23.86
N PHE A 522 -5.45 12.19 -22.65
CA PHE A 522 -5.81 11.24 -21.58
C PHE A 522 -6.91 10.26 -22.01
N GLN A 523 -7.94 10.75 -22.71
CA GLN A 523 -9.04 9.89 -23.16
C GLN A 523 -8.57 8.84 -24.20
N GLU A 524 -7.60 9.19 -25.05
CA GLU A 524 -7.01 8.27 -26.01
C GLU A 524 -6.11 7.24 -25.30
N ASP A 525 -5.29 7.68 -24.35
CA ASP A 525 -4.45 6.82 -23.51
C ASP A 525 -5.30 5.85 -22.67
N LEU A 526 -6.40 6.34 -22.10
CA LEU A 526 -7.40 5.55 -21.36
C LEU A 526 -7.99 4.49 -22.30
N ASN A 527 -8.56 4.88 -23.44
CA ASN A 527 -9.15 3.92 -24.36
C ASN A 527 -8.12 2.89 -24.88
N THR A 528 -6.91 3.33 -25.20
CA THR A 528 -5.82 2.46 -25.70
C THR A 528 -5.39 1.46 -24.63
N THR A 529 -5.15 1.92 -23.40
CA THR A 529 -4.77 1.05 -22.29
C THR A 529 -5.85 0.00 -22.05
N PHE A 530 -7.11 0.42 -21.98
CA PHE A 530 -8.21 -0.50 -21.68
C PHE A 530 -8.53 -1.47 -22.82
N ASN A 531 -8.35 -1.07 -24.07
CA ASN A 531 -8.43 -1.99 -25.22
C ASN A 531 -7.30 -3.04 -25.19
N GLN A 532 -6.12 -2.71 -24.67
CA GLN A 532 -5.04 -3.67 -24.47
C GLN A 532 -5.35 -4.63 -23.32
N LEU A 533 -5.97 -4.14 -22.23
CA LEU A 533 -6.36 -4.96 -21.08
C LEU A 533 -7.35 -6.06 -21.44
N THR A 534 -8.34 -5.76 -22.29
CA THR A 534 -9.31 -6.77 -22.76
C THR A 534 -8.69 -7.86 -23.64
N GLN A 535 -7.52 -7.60 -24.24
CA GLN A 535 -6.85 -8.54 -25.16
C GLN A 535 -5.74 -9.38 -24.48
N SER A 536 -5.32 -9.06 -23.25
CA SER A 536 -4.06 -9.56 -22.66
C SER A 536 -4.19 -10.15 -21.25
N ALA A 537 -5.23 -10.95 -20.99
CA ALA A 537 -5.44 -11.65 -19.71
C ALA A 537 -4.42 -12.81 -19.50
N SER A 538 -3.18 -12.49 -19.10
CA SER A 538 -2.12 -13.43 -18.70
C SER A 538 -1.35 -12.92 -17.48
N GLU A 539 -0.67 -13.80 -16.72
CA GLU A 539 0.05 -13.42 -15.50
C GLU A 539 1.23 -12.46 -15.76
N GLN A 540 2.01 -12.68 -16.83
CA GLN A 540 3.03 -11.71 -17.28
C GLN A 540 2.41 -10.39 -17.77
N GLY A 541 1.15 -10.43 -18.24
CA GLY A 541 0.37 -9.25 -18.59
C GLY A 541 -0.05 -8.41 -17.38
N LEU A 542 -0.18 -8.99 -16.19
CA LEU A 542 -0.71 -8.30 -15.01
C LEU A 542 0.21 -7.19 -14.51
N ALA A 543 1.52 -7.43 -14.39
CA ALA A 543 2.47 -6.41 -13.94
C ALA A 543 2.53 -5.22 -14.92
N LYS A 544 2.48 -5.51 -16.23
CA LYS A 544 2.41 -4.48 -17.29
C LYS A 544 1.10 -3.70 -17.22
N ALA A 545 -0.02 -4.39 -17.02
CA ALA A 545 -1.34 -3.79 -16.85
C ALA A 545 -1.39 -2.86 -15.63
N VAL A 546 -0.87 -3.30 -14.48
CA VAL A 546 -0.75 -2.48 -13.26
C VAL A 546 0.10 -1.24 -13.53
N ALA A 547 1.24 -1.37 -14.21
CA ALA A 547 2.08 -0.23 -14.55
C ALA A 547 1.36 0.79 -15.46
N SER A 548 0.66 0.32 -16.50
CA SER A 548 -0.13 1.19 -17.38
C SER A 548 -1.27 1.89 -16.64
N VAL A 549 -1.98 1.17 -15.77
CA VAL A 549 -3.07 1.75 -14.97
C VAL A 549 -2.55 2.70 -13.90
N ALA A 550 -1.37 2.47 -13.32
CA ALA A 550 -0.78 3.35 -12.30
C ALA A 550 -0.61 4.79 -12.81
N ARG A 551 -0.23 4.98 -14.08
CA ARG A 551 -0.09 6.31 -14.72
C ARG A 551 -1.45 6.99 -14.93
N LEU A 552 -2.48 6.23 -15.28
CA LEU A 552 -3.83 6.77 -15.47
C LEU A 552 -4.51 7.13 -14.14
N VAL A 553 -4.33 6.28 -13.12
CA VAL A 553 -4.92 6.47 -11.79
C VAL A 553 -4.33 7.70 -11.10
N ILE A 554 -3.04 7.99 -11.22
CA ILE A 554 -2.47 9.21 -10.61
C ILE A 554 -2.94 10.49 -11.32
N LEU A 555 -3.14 10.44 -12.64
CA LEU A 555 -3.61 11.58 -13.44
C LEU A 555 -5.09 11.90 -13.17
N HIS A 556 -5.96 10.89 -13.27
CA HIS A 556 -7.38 11.01 -13.00
C HIS A 556 -7.94 9.73 -12.36
N PRO A 557 -7.87 9.61 -11.02
CA PRO A 557 -8.30 8.42 -10.30
C PRO A 557 -9.76 8.06 -10.59
N GLU A 558 -10.67 9.04 -10.45
CA GLU A 558 -12.13 8.84 -10.60
C GLU A 558 -12.52 8.24 -11.95
N ILE A 559 -12.13 8.86 -13.07
CA ILE A 559 -12.51 8.37 -14.40
C ILE A 559 -11.90 6.99 -14.66
N THR A 560 -10.66 6.76 -14.22
CA THR A 560 -9.97 5.48 -14.41
C THR A 560 -10.67 4.35 -13.66
N VAL A 561 -10.99 4.55 -12.37
CA VAL A 561 -11.69 3.55 -11.55
C VAL A 561 -13.11 3.32 -12.08
N LYS A 562 -13.86 4.37 -12.41
CA LYS A 562 -15.20 4.24 -13.02
C LYS A 562 -15.15 3.42 -14.31
N LYS A 563 -14.19 3.72 -15.21
CA LYS A 563 -14.02 2.96 -16.46
C LYS A 563 -13.73 1.48 -16.20
N MET A 564 -12.90 1.16 -15.20
CA MET A 564 -12.62 -0.22 -14.80
C MET A 564 -13.84 -0.93 -14.25
N CYS A 565 -14.58 -0.30 -13.34
CA CYS A 565 -15.82 -0.85 -12.79
C CYS A 565 -16.84 -1.14 -13.90
N GLY A 566 -17.05 -0.21 -14.83
CA GLY A 566 -17.95 -0.43 -15.97
C GLY A 566 -17.50 -1.57 -16.88
N MET A 567 -16.19 -1.65 -17.18
CA MET A 567 -15.67 -2.71 -18.04
C MET A 567 -15.68 -4.10 -17.39
N ALA A 568 -15.48 -4.18 -16.08
CA ALA A 568 -15.56 -5.44 -15.34
C ALA A 568 -16.95 -6.09 -15.41
N VAL A 569 -17.99 -5.28 -15.60
CA VAL A 569 -19.38 -5.71 -15.67
C VAL A 569 -19.81 -6.02 -17.11
N VAL A 570 -19.42 -5.17 -18.07
CA VAL A 570 -19.84 -5.30 -19.47
C VAL A 570 -19.03 -6.37 -20.23
N ASN A 571 -17.73 -6.54 -19.92
CA ASN A 571 -16.86 -7.47 -20.64
C ASN A 571 -16.81 -8.84 -19.96
N LEU A 572 -17.57 -9.78 -20.55
CA LEU A 572 -17.74 -11.12 -20.02
C LEU A 572 -16.41 -11.84 -19.71
N GLY A 573 -16.13 -12.04 -18.42
CA GLY A 573 -15.02 -12.87 -17.92
C GLY A 573 -13.79 -12.08 -17.52
N THR A 574 -13.82 -10.75 -17.61
CA THR A 574 -12.69 -9.87 -17.27
C THR A 574 -12.69 -9.40 -15.82
N HIS A 575 -13.79 -9.59 -15.08
CA HIS A 575 -13.97 -9.12 -13.70
C HIS A 575 -12.80 -9.47 -12.78
N LYS A 576 -12.31 -10.71 -12.82
CA LYS A 576 -11.25 -11.19 -11.92
C LYS A 576 -9.90 -10.51 -12.19
N PHE A 577 -9.55 -10.35 -13.47
CA PHE A 577 -8.32 -9.68 -13.88
C PHE A 577 -8.36 -8.18 -13.55
N LEU A 578 -9.49 -7.51 -13.81
CA LEU A 578 -9.66 -6.09 -13.49
C LEU A 578 -9.69 -5.84 -11.97
N ALA A 579 -10.28 -6.75 -11.19
CA ALA A 579 -10.24 -6.68 -9.73
C ALA A 579 -8.81 -6.82 -9.19
N GLN A 580 -8.00 -7.71 -9.77
CA GLN A 580 -6.58 -7.84 -9.39
C GLN A 580 -5.78 -6.57 -9.69
N ILE A 581 -6.04 -5.90 -10.82
CA ILE A 581 -5.40 -4.62 -11.15
C ILE A 581 -5.78 -3.55 -10.13
N LEU A 582 -7.08 -3.39 -9.79
CA LEU A 582 -7.50 -2.43 -8.77
C LEU A 582 -6.86 -2.75 -7.42
N SER A 583 -6.89 -4.01 -7.02
CA SER A 583 -6.39 -4.47 -5.71
C SER A 583 -4.89 -4.28 -5.52
N ALA A 584 -4.14 -4.01 -6.61
CA ALA A 584 -2.73 -3.60 -6.57
C ALA A 584 -2.53 -2.15 -6.07
N PHE A 585 -3.63 -1.38 -5.92
CA PHE A 585 -3.64 0.01 -5.48
C PHE A 585 -4.41 0.19 -4.16
N PRO A 586 -3.90 -0.27 -3.00
CA PRO A 586 -4.53 -0.07 -1.69
C PRO A 586 -4.84 1.41 -1.36
N ALA A 587 -4.12 2.37 -1.94
CA ALA A 587 -4.41 3.80 -1.77
C ALA A 587 -5.83 4.19 -2.24
N LEU A 588 -6.48 3.38 -3.08
CA LEU A 588 -7.87 3.58 -3.53
C LEU A 588 -8.91 3.40 -2.41
N ARG A 589 -8.54 2.84 -1.24
CA ARG A 589 -9.39 2.81 -0.03
C ARG A 589 -9.61 4.19 0.61
N PHE A 590 -9.20 5.25 -0.07
CA PHE A 590 -9.39 6.63 0.34
C PHE A 590 -10.86 6.92 0.69
N THR A 591 -11.07 7.53 1.87
CA THR A 591 -12.35 8.04 2.34
C THR A 591 -12.31 9.56 2.32
N GLU A 592 -13.31 10.18 1.72
CA GLU A 592 -13.38 11.64 1.67
C GLU A 592 -14.03 12.19 2.95
N GLU A 593 -13.32 13.05 3.67
CA GLU A 593 -13.79 13.62 4.95
C GLU A 593 -14.87 14.70 4.79
N GLN A 594 -15.12 15.19 3.57
CA GLN A 594 -16.00 16.34 3.33
C GLN A 594 -17.30 15.93 2.61
N GLY A 595 -18.28 15.46 3.38
CA GLY A 595 -19.64 15.26 2.92
C GLY A 595 -20.65 15.18 4.07
N PRO A 596 -21.93 15.56 3.86
CA PRO A 596 -22.98 15.45 4.89
C PRO A 596 -23.42 13.99 5.16
N ASN A 597 -23.01 13.03 4.33
CA ASN A 597 -23.29 11.60 4.48
C ASN A 597 -22.08 10.86 5.09
N ALA A 598 -22.31 9.69 5.66
CA ALA A 598 -21.27 8.83 6.23
C ALA A 598 -20.09 8.65 5.26
N PRO A 599 -18.85 8.53 5.78
CA PRO A 599 -17.66 8.39 4.94
C PRO A 599 -17.76 7.11 4.11
N THR A 600 -18.08 7.25 2.83
CA THR A 600 -18.06 6.16 1.85
C THR A 600 -16.69 6.11 1.21
N THR A 601 -16.16 4.91 1.02
CA THR A 601 -14.89 4.76 0.31
C THR A 601 -15.03 5.18 -1.15
N PHE A 602 -13.94 5.70 -1.70
CA PHE A 602 -13.86 6.16 -3.08
C PHE A 602 -14.27 5.06 -4.08
N VAL A 603 -13.86 3.80 -3.85
CA VAL A 603 -14.21 2.68 -4.74
C VAL A 603 -15.70 2.37 -4.70
N VAL A 604 -16.33 2.32 -3.51
CA VAL A 604 -17.79 2.08 -3.37
C VAL A 604 -18.59 3.16 -4.09
N SER A 605 -18.21 4.43 -3.93
CA SER A 605 -18.88 5.52 -4.64
C SER A 605 -18.77 5.40 -6.16
N CYS A 606 -17.59 5.03 -6.69
CA CYS A 606 -17.39 4.81 -8.12
C CYS A 606 -18.24 3.64 -8.64
N LEU A 607 -18.35 2.54 -7.88
CA LEU A 607 -19.21 1.39 -8.22
C LEU A 607 -20.68 1.80 -8.26
N LYS A 608 -21.16 2.50 -7.23
CA LYS A 608 -22.54 2.96 -7.13
C LYS A 608 -22.92 3.90 -8.27
N GLU A 609 -22.07 4.88 -8.58
CA GLU A 609 -22.36 5.85 -9.65
C GLU A 609 -22.28 5.24 -11.06
N THR A 610 -21.39 4.27 -11.26
CA THR A 610 -21.12 3.72 -12.60
C THR A 610 -22.01 2.55 -12.95
N VAL A 611 -22.23 1.64 -12.02
CA VAL A 611 -22.76 0.30 -12.30
C VAL A 611 -24.16 0.10 -11.72
N TRP A 612 -24.40 0.58 -10.50
CA TRP A 612 -25.66 0.32 -9.79
C TRP A 612 -26.88 0.83 -10.57
N GLY A 613 -27.88 -0.03 -10.74
CA GLY A 613 -29.11 0.27 -11.49
C GLY A 613 -28.96 0.37 -13.01
N LYS A 614 -27.80 0.00 -13.58
CA LYS A 614 -27.51 0.14 -15.04
C LYS A 614 -27.24 -1.19 -15.75
N PHE A 615 -27.68 -2.31 -15.17
CA PHE A 615 -27.53 -3.63 -15.78
C PHE A 615 -28.53 -3.81 -16.93
N SER A 616 -28.03 -4.16 -18.11
CA SER A 616 -28.82 -4.45 -19.30
C SER A 616 -29.10 -5.94 -19.46
N THR A 617 -28.29 -6.82 -18.85
CA THR A 617 -28.46 -8.28 -18.95
C THR A 617 -28.23 -9.03 -17.63
N PRO A 618 -28.85 -10.20 -17.41
CA PRO A 618 -28.59 -11.04 -16.24
C PRO A 618 -27.13 -11.51 -16.12
N LYS A 619 -26.40 -11.54 -17.25
CA LYS A 619 -24.98 -11.89 -17.24
C LYS A 619 -24.15 -10.78 -16.60
N GLU A 620 -24.46 -9.51 -16.89
CA GLU A 620 -23.81 -8.35 -16.28
C GLU A 620 -24.04 -8.31 -14.76
N GLU A 621 -25.26 -8.60 -14.32
CA GLU A 621 -25.59 -8.74 -12.89
C GLU A 621 -24.71 -9.80 -12.22
N LYS A 622 -24.60 -10.99 -12.83
CA LYS A 622 -23.71 -12.05 -12.33
C LYS A 622 -22.24 -11.61 -12.30
N GLN A 623 -21.77 -10.87 -13.30
CA GLN A 623 -20.38 -10.37 -13.34
C GLN A 623 -20.11 -9.38 -12.22
N PHE A 624 -21.07 -8.51 -11.94
CA PHE A 624 -20.96 -7.53 -10.86
C PHE A 624 -20.84 -8.22 -9.50
N LEU A 625 -21.65 -9.26 -9.25
CA LEU A 625 -21.54 -10.10 -8.07
C LEU A 625 -20.15 -10.77 -7.97
N GLU A 626 -19.65 -11.37 -9.05
CA GLU A 626 -18.30 -11.97 -9.06
C GLU A 626 -17.19 -10.91 -8.86
N PHE A 627 -17.38 -9.71 -9.39
CA PHE A 627 -16.46 -8.58 -9.24
C PHE A 627 -16.40 -8.04 -7.80
N LEU A 628 -17.56 -7.82 -7.16
CA LEU A 628 -17.65 -7.41 -5.76
C LEU A 628 -16.96 -8.42 -4.85
N SER A 629 -17.21 -9.71 -5.05
CA SER A 629 -16.53 -10.79 -4.32
C SER A 629 -15.00 -10.72 -4.47
N CYS A 630 -14.49 -10.48 -5.69
CA CYS A 630 -13.06 -10.33 -5.93
C CYS A 630 -12.44 -9.07 -5.29
N LEU A 631 -13.21 -8.00 -5.09
CA LEU A 631 -12.73 -6.77 -4.43
C LEU A 631 -12.72 -6.88 -2.90
N MET A 632 -13.67 -7.63 -2.33
CA MET A 632 -13.69 -7.97 -0.89
C MET A 632 -12.65 -9.04 -0.53
N SER A 633 -12.45 -10.01 -1.40
CA SER A 633 -11.53 -11.14 -1.19
C SER A 633 -10.61 -11.34 -2.40
N PRO A 634 -9.58 -10.49 -2.57
CA PRO A 634 -8.72 -10.53 -3.74
C PRO A 634 -7.81 -11.76 -3.74
N VAL A 635 -7.74 -12.41 -4.90
CA VAL A 635 -6.83 -13.55 -5.12
C VAL A 635 -5.41 -13.04 -5.24
N LYS A 636 -4.54 -13.42 -4.29
CA LYS A 636 -3.12 -13.07 -4.26
C LYS A 636 -2.36 -13.66 -5.45
N PRO A 637 -1.96 -12.86 -6.46
CA PRO A 637 -1.09 -13.33 -7.54
C PRO A 637 0.35 -13.50 -7.02
N GLN A 638 1.16 -14.33 -7.68
CA GLN A 638 2.57 -14.46 -7.33
C GLN A 638 3.31 -13.14 -7.59
N GLY A 639 3.97 -12.59 -6.57
CA GLY A 639 4.88 -11.43 -6.70
C GLY A 639 4.22 -10.05 -6.77
N ILE A 640 2.88 -9.93 -6.70
CA ILE A 640 2.18 -8.63 -6.62
C ILE A 640 1.42 -8.52 -5.30
N PRO A 641 1.75 -7.54 -4.43
CA PRO A 641 0.95 -7.28 -3.24
C PRO A 641 -0.44 -6.76 -3.65
N VAL A 642 -1.49 -7.47 -3.22
CA VAL A 642 -2.88 -7.07 -3.40
C VAL A 642 -3.56 -6.93 -2.03
N ALA A 643 -4.48 -5.98 -1.92
CA ALA A 643 -5.26 -5.73 -0.72
C ALA A 643 -6.75 -5.68 -1.05
N ALA A 644 -7.60 -6.10 -0.08
CA ALA A 644 -9.04 -5.93 -0.20
C ALA A 644 -9.35 -4.45 -0.29
N LEU A 645 -10.05 -4.05 -1.35
CA LEU A 645 -10.48 -2.67 -1.56
C LEU A 645 -11.85 -2.40 -0.99
N LEU A 646 -12.64 -3.47 -0.80
CA LEU A 646 -13.96 -3.39 -0.22
C LEU A 646 -14.02 -4.12 1.12
N GLU A 647 -14.66 -3.53 2.10
CA GLU A 647 -15.03 -4.20 3.36
C GLU A 647 -16.49 -4.71 3.30
N PRO A 648 -16.82 -5.84 3.95
CA PRO A 648 -18.18 -6.35 3.94
C PRO A 648 -19.22 -5.38 4.53
N ASP A 649 -18.84 -4.60 5.54
CA ASP A 649 -19.75 -3.69 6.25
C ASP A 649 -20.17 -2.50 5.37
N GLU A 650 -19.26 -1.94 4.57
CA GLU A 650 -19.57 -0.86 3.64
C GLU A 650 -20.43 -1.35 2.47
N VAL A 651 -20.19 -2.56 1.96
CA VAL A 651 -21.01 -3.17 0.90
C VAL A 651 -22.42 -3.39 1.39
N LEU A 652 -22.59 -3.89 2.63
CA LEU A 652 -23.90 -4.04 3.25
C LEU A 652 -24.62 -2.70 3.41
N LYS A 653 -23.92 -1.66 3.89
CA LYS A 653 -24.50 -0.33 4.12
C LYS A 653 -24.96 0.36 2.83
N GLU A 654 -24.21 0.20 1.75
CA GLU A 654 -24.48 0.93 0.50
C GLU A 654 -25.35 0.16 -0.51
N PHE A 655 -25.21 -1.16 -0.60
CA PHE A 655 -25.88 -1.99 -1.62
C PHE A 655 -26.97 -2.91 -1.08
N VAL A 656 -27.14 -3.02 0.24
CA VAL A 656 -28.13 -3.93 0.83
C VAL A 656 -29.14 -3.17 1.69
N LEU A 657 -28.68 -2.52 2.78
CA LEU A 657 -29.55 -1.84 3.75
C LEU A 657 -30.60 -0.90 3.12
N PRO A 658 -30.28 -0.06 2.12
CA PRO A 658 -31.25 0.88 1.54
C PRO A 658 -32.37 0.18 0.75
N PHE A 659 -32.19 -1.09 0.40
CA PHE A 659 -33.02 -1.82 -0.56
C PHE A 659 -33.66 -3.08 0.02
N LEU A 660 -33.51 -3.37 1.33
CA LEU A 660 -34.15 -4.50 2.02
C LEU A 660 -35.65 -4.28 2.29
N MET A 661 -36.41 -3.92 1.26
CA MET A 661 -37.87 -3.79 1.28
C MET A 661 -38.47 -4.40 0.01
N LEU A 662 -39.69 -4.94 0.07
CA LEU A 662 -40.30 -5.68 -1.04
C LEU A 662 -40.77 -4.83 -2.21
N ASP A 663 -41.00 -3.55 -2.00
CA ASP A 663 -41.45 -2.57 -2.98
C ASP A 663 -40.31 -1.91 -3.75
N VAL A 664 -39.07 -2.34 -3.49
CA VAL A 664 -37.85 -1.84 -4.13
C VAL A 664 -37.44 -2.80 -5.23
N GLU A 665 -37.17 -2.31 -6.44
CA GLU A 665 -36.82 -3.15 -7.59
C GLU A 665 -35.49 -3.88 -7.39
N GLU A 666 -34.52 -3.24 -6.73
CA GLU A 666 -33.17 -3.77 -6.51
C GLU A 666 -33.07 -4.80 -5.38
N VAL A 667 -34.16 -5.13 -4.69
CA VAL A 667 -34.15 -6.03 -3.53
C VAL A 667 -33.59 -7.42 -3.88
N ASP A 668 -33.90 -7.98 -5.05
CA ASP A 668 -33.40 -9.30 -5.48
C ASP A 668 -31.86 -9.31 -5.60
N LEU A 669 -31.32 -8.28 -6.27
CA LEU A 669 -29.87 -8.09 -6.38
C LEU A 669 -29.23 -7.84 -5.01
N SER A 670 -29.89 -7.05 -4.16
CA SER A 670 -29.43 -6.73 -2.81
C SER A 670 -29.33 -7.98 -1.93
N LEU A 671 -30.28 -8.91 -2.03
CA LEU A 671 -30.23 -10.20 -1.34
C LEU A 671 -29.07 -11.07 -1.85
N LYS A 672 -28.83 -11.12 -3.16
CA LYS A 672 -27.68 -11.84 -3.74
C LYS A 672 -26.34 -11.26 -3.26
N ILE A 673 -26.22 -9.94 -3.19
CA ILE A 673 -25.04 -9.26 -2.62
C ILE A 673 -24.90 -9.62 -1.14
N PHE A 674 -26.00 -9.62 -0.38
CA PHE A 674 -25.95 -9.94 1.05
C PHE A 674 -25.40 -11.35 1.29
N ILE A 675 -25.79 -12.34 0.47
CA ILE A 675 -25.20 -13.69 0.55
C ILE A 675 -23.68 -13.63 0.36
N GLN A 676 -23.19 -12.96 -0.67
CA GLN A 676 -21.75 -12.87 -0.93
C GLN A 676 -20.99 -12.16 0.21
N THR A 677 -21.58 -11.11 0.77
CA THR A 677 -21.02 -10.39 1.91
C THR A 677 -20.93 -11.28 3.15
N LEU A 678 -21.95 -12.11 3.40
CA LEU A 678 -21.94 -13.06 4.52
C LEU A 678 -20.97 -14.23 4.28
N GLU A 679 -20.84 -14.72 3.05
CA GLU A 679 -19.87 -15.77 2.69
C GLU A 679 -18.41 -15.28 2.82
N ALA A 680 -18.15 -14.00 2.53
CA ALA A 680 -16.84 -13.38 2.72
C ALA A 680 -16.40 -13.31 4.20
N ASN A 681 -17.32 -13.51 5.16
CA ASN A 681 -17.05 -13.50 6.59
C ASN A 681 -16.10 -14.62 7.06
N ALA A 682 -15.98 -15.73 6.30
CA ALA A 682 -15.24 -16.93 6.72
C ALA A 682 -13.71 -16.75 6.88
N GLY A 683 -13.17 -15.56 6.60
CA GLY A 683 -11.73 -15.26 6.68
C GLY A 683 -11.35 -14.01 7.48
N LEU A 684 -12.29 -13.37 8.19
CA LEU A 684 -12.03 -12.15 8.97
C LEU A 684 -11.80 -12.48 10.46
N GLU A 685 -10.81 -11.83 11.08
CA GLU A 685 -10.51 -11.97 12.51
C GLU A 685 -11.47 -11.17 13.40
N GLU A 686 -12.04 -10.08 12.88
CA GLU A 686 -12.96 -9.19 13.60
C GLU A 686 -14.42 -9.38 13.15
N TYR A 687 -15.33 -9.37 14.13
CA TYR A 687 -16.77 -9.50 13.90
C TYR A 687 -17.40 -8.19 13.39
N TRP A 688 -17.22 -7.92 12.09
CA TRP A 688 -17.65 -6.68 11.43
C TRP A 688 -19.16 -6.40 11.53
N LEU A 689 -20.00 -7.44 11.57
CA LEU A 689 -21.47 -7.33 11.65
C LEU A 689 -21.93 -6.59 12.91
N GLN A 690 -21.14 -6.54 13.98
CA GLN A 690 -21.44 -5.77 15.17
C GLN A 690 -21.67 -4.28 14.84
N THR A 691 -20.90 -3.75 13.88
CA THR A 691 -21.01 -2.35 13.43
C THR A 691 -22.28 -2.08 12.60
N CYS A 692 -22.93 -3.14 12.13
CA CYS A 692 -24.11 -3.08 11.26
C CYS A 692 -25.44 -3.31 12.00
N SER A 693 -25.42 -3.46 13.33
CA SER A 693 -26.61 -3.74 14.15
C SER A 693 -27.37 -5.01 13.68
N PRO A 694 -26.89 -6.22 14.03
CA PRO A 694 -27.36 -7.47 13.44
C PRO A 694 -28.81 -7.82 13.79
N PHE A 695 -29.32 -7.43 14.96
CA PHE A 695 -30.71 -7.73 15.35
C PHE A 695 -31.75 -6.95 14.53
N PRO A 696 -31.59 -5.64 14.28
CA PRO A 696 -32.37 -4.93 13.27
C PRO A 696 -32.32 -5.57 11.87
N LEU A 697 -31.16 -6.02 11.41
CA LEU A 697 -31.01 -6.71 10.13
C LEU A 697 -31.82 -8.02 10.07
N ILE A 698 -31.72 -8.85 11.13
CA ILE A 698 -32.55 -10.06 11.28
C ILE A 698 -34.02 -9.69 11.19
N PHE A 699 -34.46 -8.65 11.92
CA PHE A 699 -35.85 -8.22 11.89
C PHE A 699 -36.30 -7.75 10.50
N SER A 700 -35.47 -7.00 9.75
CA SER A 700 -35.78 -6.59 8.38
C SER A 700 -35.99 -7.79 7.44
N LEU A 701 -35.17 -8.83 7.55
CA LEU A 701 -35.38 -10.09 6.81
C LEU A 701 -36.67 -10.80 7.25
N CYS A 702 -37.01 -10.78 8.55
CA CYS A 702 -38.27 -11.30 9.04
C CYS A 702 -39.48 -10.53 8.49
N GLN A 703 -39.39 -9.21 8.36
CA GLN A 703 -40.43 -8.40 7.71
C GLN A 703 -40.59 -8.75 6.23
N LEU A 704 -39.48 -8.98 5.51
CA LEU A 704 -39.53 -9.48 4.13
C LEU A 704 -40.22 -10.85 4.06
N LEU A 705 -39.95 -11.76 4.99
CA LEU A 705 -40.62 -13.07 5.06
C LEU A 705 -42.11 -12.95 5.35
N ASP A 706 -42.50 -12.07 6.27
CA ASP A 706 -43.89 -11.84 6.67
C ASP A 706 -44.79 -11.50 5.48
N CYS A 707 -44.31 -10.66 4.56
CA CYS A 707 -45.10 -10.27 3.40
C CYS A 707 -45.42 -11.42 2.44
N TYR A 708 -44.68 -12.53 2.49
CA TYR A 708 -45.03 -13.69 1.67
C TYR A 708 -46.31 -14.40 2.13
N SER A 709 -46.76 -14.17 3.38
CA SER A 709 -48.05 -14.69 3.89
C SER A 709 -49.26 -14.17 3.09
N ARG A 710 -49.12 -13.00 2.46
CA ARG A 710 -50.16 -12.35 1.65
C ARG A 710 -49.68 -12.01 0.24
N TYR A 711 -48.64 -12.69 -0.23
CA TYR A 711 -47.92 -12.36 -1.48
C TYR A 711 -48.85 -12.09 -2.68
N TRP A 712 -49.74 -13.02 -3.01
CA TRP A 712 -50.68 -12.88 -4.13
C TRP A 712 -51.78 -11.83 -3.94
N GLN A 713 -51.98 -11.33 -2.72
CA GLN A 713 -52.92 -10.25 -2.42
C GLN A 713 -52.29 -8.87 -2.65
N LEU A 714 -50.96 -8.79 -2.76
CA LEU A 714 -50.25 -7.54 -3.01
C LEU A 714 -50.43 -7.09 -4.48
N PRO A 715 -50.51 -5.77 -4.73
CA PRO A 715 -50.44 -5.20 -6.08
C PRO A 715 -49.22 -5.71 -6.85
N LYS A 716 -49.29 -5.76 -8.18
CA LYS A 716 -48.19 -6.28 -9.02
C LYS A 716 -46.91 -5.46 -8.84
N GLU A 717 -47.06 -4.16 -8.63
CA GLU A 717 -45.97 -3.20 -8.43
C GLU A 717 -45.23 -3.41 -7.10
N GLN A 718 -45.87 -4.06 -6.11
CA GLN A 718 -45.29 -4.37 -4.80
C GLN A 718 -44.71 -5.79 -4.71
N ARG A 719 -44.70 -6.53 -5.83
CA ARG A 719 -44.22 -7.92 -5.94
C ARG A 719 -42.87 -7.96 -6.67
N CYS A 720 -41.89 -7.21 -6.20
CA CYS A 720 -40.56 -7.15 -6.82
C CYS A 720 -39.77 -8.45 -6.62
N LEU A 721 -39.95 -9.15 -5.49
CA LEU A 721 -39.39 -10.49 -5.26
C LEU A 721 -40.36 -11.59 -5.67
N SER A 722 -39.90 -12.56 -6.46
CA SER A 722 -40.66 -13.78 -6.73
C SER A 722 -40.73 -14.71 -5.51
N LEU A 723 -41.61 -15.72 -5.54
CA LEU A 723 -41.63 -16.77 -4.50
C LEU A 723 -40.36 -17.63 -4.48
N ASP A 724 -39.58 -17.67 -5.57
CA ASP A 724 -38.25 -18.29 -5.56
C ASP A 724 -37.30 -17.47 -4.64
N GLY A 725 -37.51 -16.15 -4.55
CA GLY A 725 -36.80 -15.25 -3.63
C GLY A 725 -37.10 -15.51 -2.15
N LYS A 726 -38.23 -16.16 -1.81
CA LYS A 726 -38.54 -16.54 -0.43
C LYS A 726 -37.48 -17.50 0.14
N ASP A 727 -37.03 -18.46 -0.65
CA ASP A 727 -35.97 -19.40 -0.25
C ASP A 727 -34.64 -18.68 -0.01
N VAL A 728 -34.33 -17.67 -0.83
CA VAL A 728 -33.14 -16.81 -0.68
C VAL A 728 -33.19 -16.04 0.64
N VAL A 729 -34.33 -15.43 0.98
CA VAL A 729 -34.49 -14.71 2.26
C VAL A 729 -34.37 -15.67 3.45
N ILE A 730 -34.99 -16.86 3.38
CA ILE A 730 -34.87 -17.88 4.43
C ILE A 730 -33.41 -18.30 4.62
N HIS A 731 -32.68 -18.49 3.52
CA HIS A 731 -31.27 -18.87 3.56
C HIS A 731 -30.39 -17.78 4.19
N ILE A 732 -30.56 -16.52 3.79
CA ILE A 732 -29.82 -15.38 4.38
C ILE A 732 -30.15 -15.25 5.87
N LEU A 733 -31.41 -15.38 6.24
CA LEU A 733 -31.83 -15.31 7.65
C LEU A 733 -31.15 -16.40 8.48
N ALA A 734 -31.10 -17.63 7.98
CA ALA A 734 -30.42 -18.73 8.64
C ALA A 734 -28.92 -18.45 8.80
N LEU A 735 -28.24 -18.08 7.71
CA LEU A 735 -26.80 -17.79 7.71
C LEU A 735 -26.46 -16.63 8.66
N LEU A 736 -27.26 -15.56 8.64
CA LEU A 736 -27.08 -14.42 9.54
C LEU A 736 -27.27 -14.82 11.01
N CYS A 737 -28.30 -15.62 11.33
CA CYS A 737 -28.53 -16.09 12.69
C CYS A 737 -27.38 -16.98 13.18
N GLU A 738 -26.90 -17.90 12.34
CA GLU A 738 -25.75 -18.76 12.66
C GLU A 738 -24.48 -17.94 12.95
N ILE A 739 -24.18 -16.94 12.13
CA ILE A 739 -23.03 -16.06 12.33
C ILE A 739 -23.17 -15.24 13.63
N VAL A 740 -24.36 -14.68 13.89
CA VAL A 740 -24.62 -13.91 15.12
C VAL A 740 -24.49 -14.78 16.36
N LEU A 741 -24.99 -16.03 16.32
CA LEU A 741 -24.87 -17.00 17.41
C LEU A 741 -23.43 -17.44 17.66
N ALA A 742 -22.67 -17.72 16.59
CA ALA A 742 -21.25 -18.05 16.69
C ALA A 742 -20.43 -16.93 17.35
N ASN A 743 -20.91 -15.68 17.27
CA ASN A 743 -20.27 -14.50 17.85
C ASN A 743 -21.01 -13.95 19.08
N ALA A 744 -21.87 -14.74 19.75
CA ALA A 744 -22.66 -14.26 20.89
C ALA A 744 -21.79 -13.72 22.05
N GLU A 745 -20.59 -14.28 22.25
CA GLU A 745 -19.65 -13.86 23.30
C GLU A 745 -19.06 -12.46 23.07
N THR A 746 -19.13 -11.93 21.84
CA THR A 746 -18.66 -10.56 21.51
C THR A 746 -19.58 -9.48 22.08
N PHE A 747 -20.81 -9.83 22.46
CA PHE A 747 -21.77 -8.92 23.07
C PHE A 747 -21.68 -8.94 24.60
N SER A 748 -21.91 -7.79 25.24
CA SER A 748 -22.14 -7.78 26.68
C SER A 748 -23.42 -8.57 27.02
N PRO A 749 -23.48 -9.31 28.15
CA PRO A 749 -24.66 -10.10 28.54
C PRO A 749 -25.95 -9.27 28.59
N ASP A 750 -25.85 -8.02 29.04
CA ASP A 750 -26.97 -7.06 29.09
C ASP A 750 -27.44 -6.67 27.68
N THR A 751 -26.50 -6.37 26.77
CA THR A 751 -26.83 -6.02 25.38
C THR A 751 -27.46 -7.20 24.66
N TRP A 752 -26.91 -8.41 24.82
CA TRP A 752 -27.44 -9.64 24.24
C TRP A 752 -28.90 -9.89 24.67
N THR A 753 -29.15 -9.86 25.98
CA THR A 753 -30.48 -10.09 26.54
C THR A 753 -31.49 -9.03 26.11
N LYS A 754 -31.10 -7.74 26.11
CA LYS A 754 -31.95 -6.64 25.64
C LYS A 754 -32.28 -6.79 24.16
N SER A 755 -31.30 -7.10 23.32
CA SER A 755 -31.48 -7.27 21.88
C SER A 755 -32.40 -8.44 21.54
N LEU A 756 -32.24 -9.59 22.21
CA LEU A 756 -33.15 -10.73 22.04
C LEU A 756 -34.58 -10.41 22.49
N SER A 757 -34.74 -9.75 23.64
CA SER A 757 -36.06 -9.34 24.13
C SER A 757 -36.75 -8.34 23.20
N TRP A 758 -35.97 -7.42 22.60
CA TRP A 758 -36.45 -6.48 21.61
C TRP A 758 -36.89 -7.20 20.34
N LEU A 759 -36.08 -8.15 19.84
CA LEU A 759 -36.41 -8.93 18.65
C LEU A 759 -37.69 -9.75 18.88
N HIS A 760 -37.80 -10.46 20.00
CA HIS A 760 -39.00 -11.24 20.36
C HIS A 760 -40.27 -10.38 20.32
N ARG A 761 -40.26 -9.23 20.98
CA ARG A 761 -41.40 -8.30 21.00
C ARG A 761 -41.76 -7.77 19.61
N LYS A 762 -40.77 -7.64 18.72
CA LYS A 762 -40.98 -7.19 17.35
C LYS A 762 -41.60 -8.29 16.48
N LEU A 763 -41.25 -9.55 16.71
CA LEU A 763 -41.83 -10.69 15.99
C LEU A 763 -43.30 -10.94 16.31
N GLU A 764 -43.78 -10.56 17.51
CA GLU A 764 -45.21 -10.64 17.87
C GLU A 764 -46.14 -9.87 16.90
N GLN A 765 -45.58 -8.97 16.09
CA GLN A 765 -46.33 -8.17 15.10
C GLN A 765 -46.41 -8.84 13.73
N LEU A 766 -45.64 -9.90 13.50
CA LEU A 766 -45.54 -10.63 12.24
C LEU A 766 -46.36 -11.93 12.29
N ASP A 767 -46.47 -12.61 11.15
CA ASP A 767 -47.06 -13.95 11.09
C ASP A 767 -46.29 -14.94 11.98
N TRP A 768 -47.05 -15.82 12.64
CA TRP A 768 -46.52 -16.77 13.64
C TRP A 768 -45.48 -17.74 13.05
N THR A 769 -45.57 -18.05 11.75
CA THR A 769 -44.60 -18.92 11.08
C THR A 769 -43.20 -18.31 11.03
N VAL A 770 -43.09 -16.97 11.01
CA VAL A 770 -41.80 -16.24 11.04
C VAL A 770 -41.13 -16.37 12.41
N GLY A 771 -41.91 -16.22 13.49
CA GLY A 771 -41.42 -16.43 14.86
C GLY A 771 -40.94 -17.86 15.09
N LEU A 772 -41.72 -18.85 14.62
CA LEU A 772 -41.37 -20.26 14.74
C LEU A 772 -40.09 -20.62 13.98
N ARG A 773 -39.82 -19.99 12.83
CA ARG A 773 -38.55 -20.12 12.10
C ARG A 773 -37.34 -19.70 12.93
N LEU A 774 -37.45 -18.59 13.66
CA LEU A 774 -36.36 -18.06 14.48
C LEU A 774 -36.12 -18.84 15.78
N LYS A 775 -37.14 -19.54 16.30
CA LYS A 775 -37.01 -20.36 17.51
C LYS A 775 -35.85 -21.35 17.41
N ASN A 776 -35.63 -21.97 16.25
CA ASN A 776 -34.60 -23.00 16.06
C ASN A 776 -33.18 -22.46 16.26
N PHE A 777 -32.98 -21.15 16.12
CA PHE A 777 -31.67 -20.50 16.30
C PHE A 777 -31.48 -20.03 17.74
N PHE A 778 -32.50 -19.43 18.34
CA PHE A 778 -32.42 -18.84 19.68
C PHE A 778 -33.12 -19.69 20.75
N GLU A 779 -32.81 -21.00 20.76
CA GLU A 779 -33.40 -21.94 21.72
C GLU A 779 -33.15 -21.50 23.17
N GLY A 780 -34.18 -21.66 24.01
CA GLY A 780 -34.15 -21.20 25.41
C GLY A 780 -34.51 -19.72 25.62
N HIS A 781 -34.49 -18.90 24.57
CA HIS A 781 -34.93 -17.49 24.62
C HIS A 781 -36.30 -17.26 23.98
N PHE A 782 -36.69 -18.08 23.01
CA PHE A 782 -37.97 -18.00 22.30
C PHE A 782 -38.84 -19.23 22.62
N LYS A 783 -40.15 -19.01 22.73
CA LYS A 783 -41.14 -20.08 22.90
C LYS A 783 -41.67 -20.54 21.53
N CYS A 784 -42.09 -21.81 21.42
CA CYS A 784 -42.78 -22.29 20.22
C CYS A 784 -44.24 -21.84 20.25
N GLU A 785 -44.49 -20.60 19.83
CA GLU A 785 -45.83 -20.00 19.78
C GLU A 785 -46.55 -20.41 18.50
N VAL A 786 -47.70 -21.08 18.63
CA VAL A 786 -48.46 -21.66 17.51
C VAL A 786 -49.98 -21.49 17.69
N PRO A 787 -50.77 -21.57 16.61
CA PRO A 787 -52.24 -21.56 16.70
C PRO A 787 -52.79 -22.65 17.60
N ALA A 788 -53.74 -22.28 18.46
CA ALA A 788 -54.42 -23.18 19.39
C ALA A 788 -55.03 -24.42 18.70
N THR A 789 -55.49 -24.26 17.45
CA THR A 789 -56.10 -25.32 16.65
C THR A 789 -55.12 -26.43 16.27
N LEU A 790 -53.81 -26.20 16.37
CA LEU A 790 -52.79 -27.23 16.15
C LEU A 790 -52.81 -28.30 17.26
N PHE A 791 -53.13 -27.92 18.50
CA PHE A 791 -53.25 -28.83 19.65
C PHE A 791 -54.43 -29.81 19.50
N GLU A 792 -55.41 -29.50 18.64
CA GLU A 792 -56.56 -30.38 18.39
C GLU A 792 -56.16 -31.64 17.59
N ILE A 793 -55.06 -31.58 16.84
CA ILE A 793 -54.64 -32.66 15.92
C ILE A 793 -53.25 -33.22 16.24
N CYS A 794 -52.46 -32.56 17.10
CA CYS A 794 -51.12 -32.99 17.50
C CYS A 794 -50.99 -33.10 19.02
N LYS A 795 -50.26 -34.13 19.50
CA LYS A 795 -49.91 -34.30 20.92
C LYS A 795 -48.75 -33.38 21.32
N LEU A 796 -48.98 -32.07 21.31
CA LEU A 796 -48.00 -31.07 21.70
C LEU A 796 -47.92 -30.96 23.23
N SER A 797 -46.69 -30.82 23.77
CA SER A 797 -46.49 -30.59 25.19
C SER A 797 -46.57 -29.11 25.52
N GLU A 798 -47.34 -28.72 26.55
CA GLU A 798 -47.48 -27.31 26.97
C GLU A 798 -46.18 -26.71 27.55
N GLY A 799 -45.19 -27.55 27.89
CA GLY A 799 -43.89 -27.10 28.37
C GLY A 799 -42.97 -26.60 27.25
N GLU A 800 -43.14 -27.12 26.02
CA GLU A 800 -42.33 -26.77 24.85
C GLU A 800 -43.10 -25.86 23.89
N TRP A 801 -44.41 -26.10 23.73
CA TRP A 801 -45.29 -25.41 22.80
C TRP A 801 -46.27 -24.51 23.55
N THR A 802 -46.47 -23.29 23.05
CA THR A 802 -47.39 -22.31 23.62
C THR A 802 -48.55 -22.06 22.65
N SER A 803 -49.77 -22.33 23.11
CA SER A 803 -50.99 -22.08 22.34
C SER A 803 -51.35 -20.59 22.32
N GLN A 804 -51.55 -20.03 21.13
CA GLN A 804 -52.02 -18.64 20.94
C GLN A 804 -53.30 -18.58 20.09
N ALA A 805 -54.13 -17.57 20.37
CA ALA A 805 -55.32 -17.29 19.60
C ALA A 805 -54.99 -16.39 18.42
N HIS A 806 -54.99 -16.95 17.20
CA HIS A 806 -54.75 -16.19 15.97
C HIS A 806 -56.06 -15.96 15.20
N PRO A 807 -56.36 -14.73 14.73
CA PRO A 807 -57.62 -14.41 14.06
C PRO A 807 -57.92 -15.25 12.81
N GLY A 808 -56.90 -15.74 12.12
CA GLY A 808 -57.02 -16.57 10.92
C GLY A 808 -57.34 -18.05 11.18
N TYR A 809 -57.22 -18.52 12.43
CA TYR A 809 -57.33 -19.94 12.78
C TYR A 809 -58.50 -20.17 13.72
N GLY A 810 -59.61 -20.66 13.16
CA GLY A 810 -60.81 -21.07 13.90
C GLY A 810 -60.97 -22.59 13.99
N PRO A 811 -62.04 -23.09 14.63
CA PRO A 811 -62.34 -24.51 14.71
C PRO A 811 -62.28 -25.19 13.33
N GLY A 812 -61.56 -26.31 13.23
CA GLY A 812 -61.38 -27.04 11.96
C GLY A 812 -60.22 -26.59 11.09
N THR A 813 -59.45 -25.57 11.49
CA THR A 813 -58.23 -25.11 10.78
C THR A 813 -56.95 -25.78 11.26
N GLY A 814 -57.02 -26.77 12.16
CA GLY A 814 -55.84 -27.44 12.70
C GLY A 814 -54.92 -28.00 11.60
N LEU A 815 -55.46 -28.69 10.59
CA LEU A 815 -54.66 -29.25 9.49
C LEU A 815 -53.97 -28.19 8.63
N LEU A 816 -54.53 -26.98 8.54
CA LEU A 816 -53.89 -25.85 7.87
C LEU A 816 -52.64 -25.42 8.65
N ALA A 817 -52.81 -25.14 9.95
CA ALA A 817 -51.70 -24.76 10.84
C ALA A 817 -50.60 -25.83 10.87
N TRP A 818 -50.98 -27.11 10.88
CA TRP A 818 -50.03 -28.22 10.85
C TRP A 818 -49.24 -28.28 9.54
N MET A 819 -49.92 -28.07 8.42
CA MET A 819 -49.26 -28.10 7.11
C MET A 819 -48.29 -26.92 6.94
N GLU A 820 -48.68 -25.71 7.36
CA GLU A 820 -47.79 -24.54 7.37
C GLU A 820 -46.58 -24.75 8.28
N CYS A 821 -46.78 -25.40 9.43
CA CYS A 821 -45.70 -25.78 10.32
C CYS A 821 -44.72 -26.77 9.65
N CYS A 822 -45.24 -27.77 8.93
CA CYS A 822 -44.43 -28.74 8.18
C CYS A 822 -43.63 -28.10 7.03
N CYS A 823 -44.09 -26.97 6.47
CA CYS A 823 -43.35 -26.23 5.43
C CYS A 823 -42.10 -25.51 5.97
N ILE A 824 -41.94 -25.36 7.28
CA ILE A 824 -40.87 -24.54 7.84
C ILE A 824 -39.49 -25.16 7.60
N SER A 825 -39.33 -26.43 7.94
CA SER A 825 -38.08 -27.19 7.80
C SER A 825 -38.35 -28.69 7.83
N SER A 826 -37.41 -29.48 7.33
CA SER A 826 -37.48 -30.96 7.38
C SER A 826 -37.54 -31.50 8.82
N SER A 827 -36.81 -30.88 9.75
CA SER A 827 -36.81 -31.24 11.18
C SER A 827 -38.20 -31.08 11.81
N ILE A 828 -38.82 -29.91 11.63
CA ILE A 828 -40.16 -29.63 12.16
C ILE A 828 -41.20 -30.52 11.48
N CYS A 829 -41.07 -30.75 10.17
CA CYS A 829 -41.96 -31.65 9.42
C CYS A 829 -41.98 -33.06 10.02
N GLU A 830 -40.81 -33.66 10.29
CA GLU A 830 -40.72 -34.99 10.91
C GLU A 830 -41.24 -34.99 12.37
N GLN A 831 -40.95 -33.94 13.15
CA GLN A 831 -41.52 -33.78 14.50
C GLN A 831 -43.05 -33.73 14.45
N MET A 832 -43.62 -32.89 13.59
CA MET A 832 -45.07 -32.73 13.41
C MET A 832 -45.73 -34.01 12.90
N LEU A 833 -45.09 -34.76 12.01
CA LEU A 833 -45.56 -36.06 11.55
C LEU A 833 -45.58 -37.11 12.68
N SER A 834 -44.63 -37.05 13.61
CA SER A 834 -44.59 -37.97 14.77
C SER A 834 -45.65 -37.67 15.83
N LEU A 835 -46.04 -36.40 15.96
CA LEU A 835 -47.01 -35.92 16.95
C LEU A 835 -48.46 -35.96 16.44
N LEU A 836 -48.65 -36.15 15.14
CA LEU A 836 -49.96 -36.20 14.49
C LEU A 836 -50.81 -37.36 15.05
N VAL A 837 -52.05 -37.06 15.39
CA VAL A 837 -53.02 -38.04 15.91
C VAL A 837 -54.06 -38.34 14.84
N VAL A 838 -53.99 -39.54 14.26
CA VAL A 838 -55.02 -40.09 13.37
C VAL A 838 -55.18 -41.57 13.70
N ASP A 839 -56.40 -42.00 14.00
CA ASP A 839 -56.71 -43.42 14.20
C ASP A 839 -56.80 -44.15 12.86
N VAL A 840 -55.70 -44.81 12.47
CA VAL A 840 -55.62 -45.61 11.23
C VAL A 840 -56.57 -46.80 11.24
N SER A 841 -57.02 -47.26 12.42
CA SER A 841 -57.98 -48.36 12.52
C SER A 841 -59.41 -47.94 12.18
N ASN A 842 -59.68 -46.63 12.18
CA ASN A 842 -60.98 -46.05 11.83
C ASN A 842 -60.98 -45.49 10.40
N PRO A 843 -61.56 -46.22 9.42
CA PRO A 843 -61.52 -45.80 8.01
C PRO A 843 -62.29 -44.49 7.75
N GLU A 844 -63.30 -44.17 8.57
CA GLU A 844 -64.05 -42.92 8.45
C GLU A 844 -63.23 -41.71 8.87
N GLU A 845 -62.40 -41.86 9.91
CA GLU A 845 -61.48 -40.83 10.36
C GLU A 845 -60.37 -40.58 9.34
N VAL A 846 -59.75 -41.63 8.80
CA VAL A 846 -58.76 -41.52 7.71
C VAL A 846 -59.36 -40.84 6.48
N ARG A 847 -60.63 -41.12 6.15
CA ARG A 847 -61.34 -40.47 5.04
C ARG A 847 -61.60 -38.98 5.30
N LEU A 848 -62.01 -38.61 6.50
CA LEU A 848 -62.20 -37.20 6.90
C LEU A 848 -60.87 -36.46 6.91
N PHE A 849 -59.81 -37.07 7.46
CA PHE A 849 -58.45 -36.55 7.42
C PHE A 849 -58.00 -36.32 5.98
N SER A 850 -58.20 -37.28 5.08
CA SER A 850 -57.80 -37.17 3.68
C SER A 850 -58.52 -36.02 2.95
N LYS A 851 -59.80 -35.79 3.26
CA LYS A 851 -60.55 -34.63 2.73
C LYS A 851 -60.04 -33.31 3.31
N GLY A 852 -59.82 -33.25 4.62
CA GLY A 852 -59.27 -32.07 5.29
C GLY A 852 -57.86 -31.74 4.80
N PHE A 853 -57.03 -32.76 4.59
CA PHE A 853 -55.68 -32.65 4.04
C PHE A 853 -55.71 -32.06 2.64
N LEU A 854 -56.61 -32.52 1.75
CA LEU A 854 -56.78 -31.92 0.42
C LEU A 854 -57.13 -30.43 0.50
N VAL A 855 -58.03 -30.05 1.42
CA VAL A 855 -58.44 -28.66 1.63
C VAL A 855 -57.30 -27.79 2.18
N ALA A 856 -56.49 -28.32 3.10
CA ALA A 856 -55.28 -27.64 3.60
C ALA A 856 -54.24 -27.50 2.48
N LEU A 857 -54.03 -28.56 1.68
CA LEU A 857 -53.07 -28.55 0.58
C LEU A 857 -53.40 -27.48 -0.46
N VAL A 858 -54.67 -27.35 -0.84
CA VAL A 858 -55.16 -26.28 -1.73
C VAL A 858 -54.88 -24.88 -1.17
N GLN A 859 -54.93 -24.71 0.15
CA GLN A 859 -54.71 -23.41 0.80
C GLN A 859 -53.23 -23.06 0.93
N VAL A 860 -52.34 -24.02 1.19
CA VAL A 860 -50.90 -23.78 1.43
C VAL A 860 -50.08 -23.81 0.14
N MET A 861 -50.38 -24.75 -0.75
CA MET A 861 -49.60 -25.04 -1.96
C MET A 861 -49.33 -23.80 -2.83
N PRO A 862 -50.30 -22.87 -3.05
CA PRO A 862 -50.05 -21.70 -3.88
C PRO A 862 -49.02 -20.70 -3.34
N TRP A 863 -48.78 -20.70 -2.03
CA TRP A 863 -47.88 -19.75 -1.34
C TRP A 863 -46.48 -20.33 -1.09
N CYS A 864 -46.27 -21.57 -1.52
CA CYS A 864 -45.01 -22.28 -1.31
C CYS A 864 -43.92 -21.73 -2.25
N SER A 865 -42.73 -21.56 -1.69
CA SER A 865 -41.50 -21.54 -2.46
C SER A 865 -41.20 -22.94 -3.05
N PRO A 866 -40.25 -23.06 -3.98
CA PRO A 866 -39.78 -24.36 -4.46
C PRO A 866 -39.37 -25.32 -3.33
N GLN A 867 -38.67 -24.85 -2.30
CA GLN A 867 -38.24 -25.70 -1.20
C GLN A 867 -39.40 -26.13 -0.29
N GLU A 868 -40.31 -25.21 0.06
CA GLU A 868 -41.52 -25.53 0.84
C GLU A 868 -42.40 -26.55 0.12
N TRP A 869 -42.52 -26.41 -1.20
CA TRP A 869 -43.24 -27.37 -2.04
C TRP A 869 -42.61 -28.77 -1.98
N GLN A 870 -41.27 -28.85 -2.00
CA GLN A 870 -40.57 -30.13 -1.85
C GLN A 870 -40.85 -30.77 -0.48
N TYR A 871 -40.89 -29.99 0.60
CA TYR A 871 -41.26 -30.49 1.92
C TYR A 871 -42.69 -31.05 1.93
N LEU A 872 -43.66 -30.36 1.33
CA LEU A 872 -45.03 -30.86 1.20
C LEU A 872 -45.13 -32.12 0.35
N HIS A 873 -44.37 -32.19 -0.73
CA HIS A 873 -44.32 -33.37 -1.58
C HIS A 873 -43.78 -34.59 -0.81
N GLN A 874 -42.67 -34.42 -0.08
CA GLN A 874 -42.10 -35.48 0.76
C GLN A 874 -43.04 -35.88 1.91
N LEU A 875 -43.66 -34.90 2.58
CA LEU A 875 -44.67 -35.14 3.62
C LEU A 875 -45.84 -35.98 3.09
N THR A 876 -46.33 -35.64 1.91
CA THR A 876 -47.41 -36.37 1.24
C THR A 876 -47.01 -37.82 0.97
N ARG A 877 -45.78 -38.05 0.46
CA ARG A 877 -45.25 -39.42 0.26
C ARG A 877 -45.21 -40.20 1.57
N ARG A 878 -44.70 -39.60 2.65
CA ARG A 878 -44.66 -40.23 3.98
C ARG A 878 -46.04 -40.60 4.51
N LEU A 879 -47.05 -39.75 4.30
CA LEU A 879 -48.42 -40.03 4.73
C LEU A 879 -49.04 -41.19 3.93
N LEU A 880 -48.75 -41.29 2.64
CA LEU A 880 -49.17 -42.42 1.79
C LEU A 880 -48.46 -43.71 2.20
N GLU A 881 -47.15 -43.66 2.47
CA GLU A 881 -46.35 -44.79 2.98
C GLU A 881 -46.90 -45.35 4.30
N LYS A 882 -47.23 -44.45 5.23
CA LYS A 882 -47.79 -44.81 6.55
C LYS A 882 -49.29 -45.13 6.51
N GLN A 883 -49.94 -45.07 5.33
CA GLN A 883 -51.38 -45.27 5.15
C GLN A 883 -52.27 -44.31 5.96
N LEU A 884 -51.73 -43.15 6.33
CA LEU A 884 -52.46 -42.08 7.03
C LEU A 884 -53.31 -41.25 6.05
N LEU A 885 -52.92 -41.25 4.76
CA LEU A 885 -53.62 -40.56 3.69
C LEU A 885 -54.20 -41.58 2.70
N HIS A 886 -55.50 -41.49 2.43
CA HIS A 886 -56.18 -42.33 1.45
C HIS A 886 -56.39 -41.58 0.13
N VAL A 887 -55.69 -42.03 -0.91
CA VAL A 887 -55.88 -41.59 -2.30
C VAL A 887 -56.03 -42.83 -3.19
N PRO A 888 -57.02 -42.87 -4.10
CA PRO A 888 -57.17 -44.01 -5.01
C PRO A 888 -56.07 -44.05 -6.09
N TYR A 889 -55.69 -45.26 -6.51
CA TYR A 889 -54.67 -45.48 -7.58
C TYR A 889 -55.17 -45.19 -9.00
N SER A 890 -56.48 -45.04 -9.19
CA SER A 890 -57.09 -44.80 -10.49
C SER A 890 -58.25 -43.82 -10.37
N LEU A 891 -58.39 -42.95 -11.37
CA LEU A 891 -59.61 -42.16 -11.57
C LEU A 891 -60.66 -42.94 -12.37
N GLU A 892 -61.88 -42.41 -12.35
CA GLU A 892 -63.09 -42.89 -13.06
C GLU A 892 -62.93 -43.11 -14.58
N TYR A 893 -61.82 -42.67 -15.20
CA TYR A 893 -61.61 -42.69 -16.64
C TYR A 893 -61.16 -44.04 -17.21
N ILE A 894 -60.70 -44.99 -16.39
CA ILE A 894 -60.33 -46.33 -16.87
C ILE A 894 -61.18 -47.38 -16.16
N GLN A 895 -62.32 -47.74 -16.77
CA GLN A 895 -63.25 -48.76 -16.28
C GLN A 895 -62.72 -50.20 -16.37
N PHE A 896 -61.62 -50.41 -17.10
CA PHE A 896 -60.93 -51.69 -17.18
C PHE A 896 -59.54 -51.54 -16.57
N VAL A 897 -59.41 -51.83 -15.27
CA VAL A 897 -58.11 -52.15 -14.70
C VAL A 897 -57.73 -53.49 -15.34
N PRO A 898 -56.70 -53.56 -16.21
CA PRO A 898 -56.23 -54.86 -16.69
C PRO A 898 -55.68 -55.63 -15.48
N LEU A 899 -55.42 -56.93 -15.59
CA LEU A 899 -54.85 -57.77 -14.52
C LEU A 899 -53.39 -57.37 -14.12
N LEU A 900 -53.04 -56.08 -14.21
CA LEU A 900 -51.74 -55.49 -13.91
C LEU A 900 -51.54 -55.33 -12.41
N ASN A 901 -50.32 -55.57 -11.94
CA ASN A 901 -49.96 -55.35 -10.55
C ASN A 901 -49.49 -53.91 -10.35
N LEU A 902 -50.42 -52.98 -10.10
CA LEU A 902 -50.09 -51.56 -9.90
C LEU A 902 -49.42 -51.24 -8.55
N LYS A 903 -49.22 -52.23 -7.66
CA LYS A 903 -48.62 -52.02 -6.33
C LYS A 903 -47.22 -51.35 -6.37
N PRO A 904 -46.31 -51.68 -7.31
CA PRO A 904 -44.99 -51.03 -7.39
C PRO A 904 -45.08 -49.53 -7.69
N PHE A 905 -46.12 -49.09 -8.41
CA PHE A 905 -46.33 -47.68 -8.79
C PHE A 905 -47.48 -47.01 -8.03
N ALA A 906 -47.93 -47.64 -6.94
CA ALA A 906 -49.04 -47.21 -6.10
C ALA A 906 -48.90 -45.73 -5.69
N GLN A 907 -47.75 -45.36 -5.14
CA GLN A 907 -47.49 -44.00 -4.66
C GLN A 907 -47.49 -42.98 -5.81
N GLU A 908 -46.87 -43.31 -6.94
CA GLU A 908 -46.76 -42.38 -8.06
C GLU A 908 -48.13 -42.11 -8.70
N LEU A 909 -48.96 -43.14 -8.82
CA LEU A 909 -50.35 -42.99 -9.23
C LEU A 909 -51.14 -42.14 -8.22
N GLN A 910 -51.01 -42.40 -6.92
CA GLN A 910 -51.68 -41.63 -5.88
C GLN A 910 -51.30 -40.15 -5.90
N LEU A 911 -50.00 -39.84 -6.02
CA LEU A 911 -49.52 -38.45 -6.10
C LEU A 911 -50.09 -37.75 -7.34
N SER A 912 -50.07 -38.42 -8.50
CA SER A 912 -50.63 -37.87 -9.74
C SER A 912 -52.13 -37.59 -9.61
N VAL A 913 -52.89 -38.51 -9.01
CA VAL A 913 -54.33 -38.33 -8.74
C VAL A 913 -54.57 -37.18 -7.75
N LEU A 914 -53.80 -37.11 -6.67
CA LEU A 914 -53.92 -36.05 -5.68
C LEU A 914 -53.65 -34.68 -6.30
N SER A 915 -52.59 -34.55 -7.11
CA SER A 915 -52.31 -33.33 -7.87
C SER A 915 -53.48 -32.93 -8.75
N LEU A 916 -54.10 -33.87 -9.49
CA LEU A 916 -55.30 -33.55 -10.25
C LEU A 916 -56.43 -33.03 -9.35
N ARG A 917 -56.71 -33.71 -8.23
CA ARG A 917 -57.79 -33.29 -7.30
C ARG A 917 -57.54 -31.90 -6.72
N VAL A 918 -56.30 -31.57 -6.39
CA VAL A 918 -55.91 -30.23 -5.94
C VAL A 918 -56.24 -29.19 -7.01
N PHE A 919 -55.84 -29.43 -8.26
CA PHE A 919 -56.09 -28.49 -9.35
C PHE A 919 -57.58 -28.40 -9.73
N GLN A 920 -58.34 -29.50 -9.64
CA GLN A 920 -59.80 -29.47 -9.79
C GLN A 920 -60.45 -28.54 -8.76
N PHE A 921 -59.95 -28.54 -7.52
CA PHE A 921 -60.45 -27.67 -6.46
C PHE A 921 -60.00 -26.21 -6.64
N LEU A 922 -58.71 -25.99 -6.95
CA LEU A 922 -58.15 -24.65 -7.21
C LEU A 922 -58.81 -23.97 -8.42
N CYS A 923 -59.11 -24.72 -9.48
CA CYS A 923 -59.79 -24.20 -10.67
C CYS A 923 -61.32 -24.12 -10.53
N SER A 924 -61.87 -24.53 -9.38
CA SER A 924 -63.31 -24.43 -9.13
C SER A 924 -63.78 -22.98 -9.05
N GLN A 925 -65.08 -22.75 -9.21
CA GLN A 925 -65.67 -21.40 -9.12
C GLN A 925 -65.39 -20.70 -7.78
N SER A 926 -65.17 -21.46 -6.70
CA SER A 926 -64.87 -20.94 -5.37
C SER A 926 -63.45 -20.38 -5.25
N CYS A 927 -62.50 -20.90 -6.03
CA CYS A 927 -61.07 -20.60 -5.88
C CYS A 927 -60.45 -19.91 -7.11
N ARG A 928 -61.16 -19.82 -8.24
CA ARG A 928 -60.64 -19.27 -9.51
C ARG A 928 -60.01 -17.87 -9.43
N ASN A 929 -60.39 -17.07 -8.44
CA ASN A 929 -59.90 -15.70 -8.23
C ASN A 929 -58.82 -15.59 -7.13
N TRP A 930 -58.36 -16.72 -6.57
CA TRP A 930 -57.36 -16.70 -5.50
C TRP A 930 -55.96 -16.34 -5.99
N LEU A 931 -55.67 -16.58 -7.27
CA LEU A 931 -54.35 -16.37 -7.85
C LEU A 931 -54.42 -15.45 -9.08
N PRO A 932 -53.48 -14.48 -9.18
CA PRO A 932 -53.23 -13.79 -10.45
C PRO A 932 -52.56 -14.73 -11.47
N ILE A 933 -52.44 -14.29 -12.71
CA ILE A 933 -51.78 -15.05 -13.81
C ILE A 933 -50.36 -15.47 -13.42
N ASP A 934 -49.59 -14.58 -12.80
CA ASP A 934 -48.23 -14.88 -12.31
C ASP A 934 -48.23 -16.02 -11.28
N GLY A 935 -49.26 -16.07 -10.41
CA GLY A 935 -49.42 -17.12 -9.41
C GLY A 935 -49.78 -18.46 -10.02
N TRP A 936 -50.64 -18.49 -11.02
CA TRP A 936 -50.90 -19.70 -11.79
C TRP A 936 -49.64 -20.21 -12.50
N SER A 937 -48.85 -19.31 -13.09
CA SER A 937 -47.58 -19.67 -13.73
C SER A 937 -46.61 -20.34 -12.73
N HIS A 938 -46.48 -19.78 -11.53
CA HIS A 938 -45.65 -20.33 -10.45
C HIS A 938 -46.09 -21.74 -10.03
N VAL A 939 -47.38 -21.90 -9.72
CA VAL A 939 -47.93 -23.20 -9.26
C VAL A 939 -47.83 -24.26 -10.35
N VAL A 940 -48.02 -23.89 -11.62
CA VAL A 940 -47.83 -24.79 -12.77
C VAL A 940 -46.36 -25.22 -12.91
N LYS A 941 -45.40 -24.29 -12.75
CA LYS A 941 -43.97 -24.59 -12.77
C LYS A 941 -43.60 -25.62 -11.70
N LEU A 942 -44.08 -25.44 -10.47
CA LEU A 942 -43.83 -26.37 -9.35
C LEU A 942 -44.49 -27.74 -9.55
N LEU A 943 -45.73 -27.76 -10.08
CA LEU A 943 -46.39 -29.01 -10.48
C LEU A 943 -45.57 -29.75 -11.54
N CYS A 944 -45.11 -29.06 -12.59
CA CYS A 944 -44.33 -29.68 -13.65
C CYS A 944 -43.04 -30.29 -13.12
N SER A 945 -42.32 -29.59 -12.23
CA SER A 945 -41.14 -30.13 -11.56
C SER A 945 -41.46 -31.40 -10.76
N SER A 946 -42.56 -31.40 -10.00
CA SER A 946 -42.98 -32.56 -9.21
C SER A 946 -43.36 -33.77 -10.07
N LEU A 947 -44.07 -33.53 -11.17
CA LEU A 947 -44.44 -34.58 -12.12
C LEU A 947 -43.23 -35.10 -12.89
N THR A 948 -42.23 -34.26 -13.17
CA THR A 948 -40.97 -34.71 -13.77
C THR A 948 -40.22 -35.65 -12.83
N ASN A 949 -40.09 -35.28 -11.54
CA ASN A 949 -39.49 -36.16 -10.52
C ASN A 949 -40.26 -37.48 -10.35
N LEU A 950 -41.58 -37.45 -10.52
CA LEU A 950 -42.43 -38.64 -10.52
C LEU A 950 -42.10 -39.54 -11.73
N LEU A 951 -41.92 -38.98 -12.94
CA LEU A 951 -41.51 -39.75 -14.12
C LEU A 951 -40.14 -40.39 -13.93
N ASP A 952 -39.19 -39.69 -13.31
CA ASP A 952 -37.87 -40.23 -12.97
C ASP A 952 -37.98 -41.37 -11.94
N SER A 953 -38.86 -41.24 -10.96
CA SER A 953 -39.15 -42.30 -10.00
C SER A 953 -39.72 -43.55 -10.68
N VAL A 954 -40.61 -43.39 -11.67
CA VAL A 954 -41.14 -44.50 -12.49
C VAL A 954 -40.02 -45.19 -13.28
N ARG A 955 -39.12 -44.42 -13.91
CA ARG A 955 -37.95 -44.96 -14.63
C ARG A 955 -37.02 -45.73 -13.67
N LEU A 956 -36.81 -45.21 -12.45
CA LEU A 956 -35.99 -45.87 -11.44
C LEU A 956 -36.61 -47.20 -11.00
N ILE A 957 -37.89 -47.23 -10.65
CA ILE A 957 -38.62 -48.45 -10.24
C ILE A 957 -38.57 -49.51 -11.36
N GLN A 958 -38.66 -49.08 -12.62
CA GLN A 958 -38.52 -49.98 -13.77
C GLN A 958 -37.10 -50.60 -13.85
N SER A 959 -36.06 -49.81 -13.57
CA SER A 959 -34.65 -50.26 -13.64
C SER A 959 -34.22 -51.12 -12.44
N VAL A 960 -34.82 -50.91 -11.26
CA VAL A 960 -34.48 -51.60 -10.00
C VAL A 960 -35.48 -52.73 -9.76
N SER A 961 -35.34 -53.85 -10.47
CA SER A 961 -36.09 -55.07 -10.10
C SER A 961 -35.57 -55.62 -8.75
N PRO A 962 -36.43 -55.87 -7.74
CA PRO A 962 -36.00 -56.46 -6.48
C PRO A 962 -35.63 -57.94 -6.68
N TRP A 963 -34.42 -58.29 -6.28
CA TRP A 963 -33.89 -59.67 -6.22
C TRP A 963 -34.51 -60.49 -5.08
N THR A 964 -35.84 -60.56 -5.00
CA THR A 964 -36.54 -61.37 -4.00
C THR A 964 -37.53 -62.31 -4.68
N GLN A 965 -37.10 -63.57 -4.78
CA GLN A 965 -37.88 -64.77 -5.09
C GLN A 965 -38.35 -64.95 -6.55
N GLY A 966 -37.40 -65.17 -7.47
CA GLY A 966 -37.55 -66.21 -8.51
C GLY A 966 -38.48 -65.98 -9.71
N GLN A 967 -39.02 -64.77 -9.91
CA GLN A 967 -39.68 -64.39 -11.16
C GLN A 967 -39.13 -63.04 -11.65
N GLU A 968 -38.52 -63.00 -12.84
CA GLU A 968 -38.31 -61.75 -13.59
C GLU A 968 -39.70 -61.21 -13.97
N GLN A 969 -40.27 -60.29 -13.18
CA GLN A 969 -41.50 -59.59 -13.55
C GLN A 969 -41.14 -58.35 -14.36
N ASP A 970 -41.42 -58.39 -15.67
CA ASP A 970 -41.36 -57.23 -16.55
C ASP A 970 -42.48 -56.23 -16.18
N LEU A 971 -42.11 -55.11 -15.53
CA LEU A 971 -43.03 -54.04 -15.12
C LEU A 971 -43.35 -53.05 -16.24
N THR A 972 -43.04 -53.37 -17.50
CA THR A 972 -43.21 -52.47 -18.65
C THR A 972 -44.68 -52.08 -18.87
N GLN A 973 -45.64 -53.02 -18.74
CA GLN A 973 -47.07 -52.71 -18.93
C GLN A 973 -47.59 -51.76 -17.85
N GLU A 974 -47.20 -51.99 -16.60
CA GLU A 974 -47.52 -51.14 -15.47
C GLU A 974 -46.95 -49.73 -15.67
N ALA A 975 -45.69 -49.59 -16.10
CA ALA A 975 -45.08 -48.29 -16.36
C ALA A 975 -45.75 -47.54 -17.54
N LEU A 976 -46.11 -48.23 -18.62
CA LEU A 976 -46.88 -47.65 -19.74
C LEU A 976 -48.27 -47.16 -19.30
N PHE A 977 -48.92 -47.90 -18.40
CA PHE A 977 -50.18 -47.47 -17.77
C PHE A 977 -50.00 -46.19 -16.94
N VAL A 978 -48.93 -46.10 -16.14
CA VAL A 978 -48.61 -44.89 -15.35
C VAL A 978 -48.40 -43.70 -16.28
N TYR A 979 -47.59 -43.83 -17.34
CA TYR A 979 -47.39 -42.74 -18.30
C TYR A 979 -48.69 -42.28 -18.96
N THR A 980 -49.57 -43.23 -19.30
CA THR A 980 -50.89 -42.91 -19.86
C THR A 980 -51.75 -42.15 -18.84
N GLN A 981 -51.80 -42.59 -17.58
CA GLN A 981 -52.55 -41.89 -16.52
C GLN A 981 -52.02 -40.48 -16.27
N VAL A 982 -50.70 -40.32 -16.10
CA VAL A 982 -50.08 -39.02 -15.85
C VAL A 982 -50.33 -38.08 -17.05
N PHE A 983 -50.24 -38.58 -18.29
CA PHE A 983 -50.59 -37.81 -19.48
C PHE A 983 -52.05 -37.31 -19.44
N CYS A 984 -53.00 -38.17 -19.07
CA CYS A 984 -54.40 -37.79 -18.94
C CYS A 984 -54.58 -36.69 -17.88
N HIS A 985 -53.94 -36.84 -16.72
CA HIS A 985 -54.02 -35.86 -15.64
C HIS A 985 -53.43 -34.50 -16.06
N VAL A 986 -52.27 -34.49 -16.72
CA VAL A 986 -51.62 -33.28 -17.22
C VAL A 986 -52.54 -32.55 -18.21
N LEU A 987 -53.12 -33.25 -19.20
CA LEU A 987 -54.02 -32.63 -20.16
C LEU A 987 -55.32 -32.12 -19.52
N HIS A 988 -55.85 -32.83 -18.52
CA HIS A 988 -57.03 -32.39 -17.78
C HIS A 988 -56.72 -31.08 -17.02
N ILE A 989 -55.60 -31.02 -16.29
CA ILE A 989 -55.16 -29.79 -15.61
C ILE A 989 -55.00 -28.66 -16.63
N MET A 990 -54.34 -28.94 -17.75
CA MET A 990 -54.11 -27.97 -18.82
C MET A 990 -55.42 -27.43 -19.44
N ALA A 991 -56.48 -28.24 -19.49
CA ALA A 991 -57.81 -27.83 -19.98
C ALA A 991 -58.59 -26.95 -18.98
N MET A 992 -58.27 -27.03 -17.68
CA MET A 992 -58.90 -26.20 -16.64
C MET A 992 -58.24 -24.83 -16.47
N LEU A 993 -56.98 -24.67 -16.92
CA LEU A 993 -56.16 -23.48 -16.71
C LEU A 993 -56.25 -22.46 -17.85
N HIS A 994 -55.80 -21.23 -17.57
CA HIS A 994 -55.63 -20.19 -18.58
C HIS A 994 -54.52 -20.57 -19.60
N GLN A 995 -54.77 -20.35 -20.89
CA GLN A 995 -53.87 -20.81 -21.96
C GLN A 995 -52.44 -20.23 -21.87
N GLU A 996 -52.30 -19.04 -21.31
CA GLU A 996 -51.05 -18.30 -21.13
C GLU A 996 -50.05 -19.01 -20.21
N VAL A 997 -50.54 -19.82 -19.25
CA VAL A 997 -49.69 -20.52 -18.27
C VAL A 997 -49.47 -21.99 -18.60
N CYS A 998 -50.09 -22.50 -19.68
CA CYS A 998 -50.11 -23.93 -20.00
C CYS A 998 -48.85 -24.45 -20.73
N GLU A 999 -47.92 -23.57 -21.14
CA GLU A 999 -46.74 -23.98 -21.92
C GLU A 999 -45.88 -25.04 -21.19
N PRO A 1000 -45.56 -24.93 -19.89
CA PRO A 1000 -44.78 -25.96 -19.18
C PRO A 1000 -45.49 -27.33 -19.15
N LEU A 1001 -46.81 -27.35 -18.97
CA LEU A 1001 -47.61 -28.59 -18.98
C LEU A 1001 -47.64 -29.23 -20.36
N TYR A 1002 -47.66 -28.43 -21.41
CA TYR A 1002 -47.58 -28.89 -22.79
C TYR A 1002 -46.23 -29.57 -23.08
N VAL A 1003 -45.13 -28.95 -22.65
CA VAL A 1003 -43.78 -29.53 -22.77
C VAL A 1003 -43.69 -30.85 -21.98
N LEU A 1004 -44.21 -30.89 -20.75
CA LEU A 1004 -44.26 -32.10 -19.94
C LEU A 1004 -45.10 -33.21 -20.61
N ALA A 1005 -46.25 -32.87 -21.20
CA ALA A 1005 -47.07 -33.83 -21.93
C ALA A 1005 -46.31 -34.45 -23.11
N LEU A 1006 -45.52 -33.65 -23.83
CA LEU A 1006 -44.63 -34.16 -24.88
C LEU A 1006 -43.53 -35.06 -24.31
N GLU A 1007 -42.93 -34.72 -23.17
CA GLU A 1007 -41.93 -35.57 -22.51
C GLU A 1007 -42.52 -36.92 -22.09
N ILE A 1008 -43.72 -36.94 -21.51
CA ILE A 1008 -44.41 -38.17 -21.12
C ILE A 1008 -44.64 -39.06 -22.35
N LEU A 1009 -45.07 -38.49 -23.47
CA LEU A 1009 -45.21 -39.24 -24.73
C LEU A 1009 -43.86 -39.78 -25.24
N THR A 1010 -42.76 -39.04 -25.09
CA THR A 1010 -41.41 -39.56 -25.41
C THR A 1010 -41.04 -40.74 -24.52
N CYS A 1011 -41.35 -40.68 -23.21
CA CYS A 1011 -41.10 -41.79 -22.29
C CYS A 1011 -41.89 -43.02 -22.69
N TYR A 1012 -43.18 -42.83 -22.97
CA TYR A 1012 -44.09 -43.86 -23.45
C TYR A 1012 -43.57 -44.51 -24.74
N GLU A 1013 -43.20 -43.71 -25.74
CA GLU A 1013 -42.70 -44.17 -27.03
C GLU A 1013 -41.38 -44.96 -26.88
N THR A 1014 -40.45 -44.43 -26.08
CA THR A 1014 -39.14 -45.07 -25.84
C THR A 1014 -39.32 -46.44 -25.19
N LEU A 1015 -40.19 -46.52 -24.18
CA LEU A 1015 -40.47 -47.75 -23.46
C LEU A 1015 -41.24 -48.77 -24.33
N SER A 1016 -42.24 -48.31 -25.08
CA SER A 1016 -43.03 -49.15 -25.99
C SER A 1016 -42.17 -49.76 -27.11
N LYS A 1017 -41.19 -49.01 -27.64
CA LYS A 1017 -40.24 -49.50 -28.66
C LYS A 1017 -39.23 -50.51 -28.12
N ALA A 1018 -38.82 -50.38 -26.86
CA ALA A 1018 -37.83 -51.26 -26.24
C ALA A 1018 -38.35 -52.70 -26.01
N ASN A 1019 -39.67 -52.87 -25.79
CA ASN A 1019 -40.30 -54.17 -25.50
C ASN A 1019 -41.45 -54.51 -26.47
N PRO A 1020 -41.14 -54.93 -27.71
CA PRO A 1020 -42.14 -55.23 -28.74
C PRO A 1020 -43.00 -56.48 -28.45
N SER A 1021 -42.62 -57.32 -27.47
CA SER A 1021 -43.38 -58.50 -27.02
C SER A 1021 -44.67 -58.14 -26.26
N VAL A 1022 -44.77 -56.90 -25.78
CA VAL A 1022 -45.77 -56.45 -24.80
C VAL A 1022 -47.01 -55.84 -25.46
N SER A 1023 -46.95 -55.49 -26.76
CA SER A 1023 -47.98 -54.74 -27.48
C SER A 1023 -48.48 -55.49 -28.71
N SER A 1024 -49.70 -56.03 -28.66
CA SER A 1024 -50.37 -56.48 -29.89
C SER A 1024 -50.72 -55.26 -30.76
N LEU A 1025 -50.69 -55.42 -32.09
CA LEU A 1025 -51.02 -54.34 -33.04
C LEU A 1025 -52.40 -53.70 -32.73
N LEU A 1026 -53.34 -54.50 -32.23
CA LEU A 1026 -54.67 -54.06 -31.81
C LEU A 1026 -54.64 -53.18 -30.55
N GLN A 1027 -53.85 -53.57 -29.54
CA GLN A 1027 -53.69 -52.82 -28.29
C GLN A 1027 -53.07 -51.44 -28.56
N LYS A 1028 -52.04 -51.39 -29.39
CA LYS A 1028 -51.39 -50.13 -29.79
C LYS A 1028 -52.35 -49.17 -30.50
N VAL A 1029 -53.18 -49.67 -31.40
CA VAL A 1029 -54.19 -48.85 -32.11
C VAL A 1029 -55.27 -48.35 -31.15
N ASN A 1030 -55.68 -49.17 -30.17
CA ASN A 1030 -56.66 -48.77 -29.17
C ASN A 1030 -56.11 -47.69 -28.22
N GLU A 1031 -54.87 -47.86 -27.74
CA GLU A 1031 -54.16 -46.88 -26.90
C GLU A 1031 -53.94 -45.56 -27.66
N GLN A 1032 -53.49 -45.62 -28.92
CA GLN A 1032 -53.39 -44.43 -29.78
C GLN A 1032 -54.73 -43.71 -29.95
N ARG A 1033 -55.82 -44.45 -30.21
CA ARG A 1033 -57.17 -43.84 -30.33
C ARG A 1033 -57.60 -43.17 -29.04
N PHE A 1034 -57.34 -43.80 -27.89
CA PHE A 1034 -57.64 -43.24 -26.58
C PHE A 1034 -56.85 -41.95 -26.33
N LEU A 1035 -55.53 -41.98 -26.51
CA LEU A 1035 -54.66 -40.81 -26.33
C LEU A 1035 -55.04 -39.66 -27.29
N LYS A 1036 -55.41 -39.98 -28.55
CA LYS A 1036 -55.93 -38.99 -29.52
C LYS A 1036 -57.23 -38.36 -29.02
N SER A 1037 -58.18 -39.16 -28.56
CA SER A 1037 -59.47 -38.67 -28.04
C SER A 1037 -59.29 -37.70 -26.87
N ILE A 1038 -58.28 -37.89 -26.02
CA ILE A 1038 -57.98 -36.97 -24.93
C ILE A 1038 -57.30 -35.70 -25.45
N ALA A 1039 -56.31 -35.83 -26.34
CA ALA A 1039 -55.59 -34.71 -26.92
C ALA A 1039 -56.47 -33.79 -27.80
N GLU A 1040 -57.55 -34.31 -28.38
CA GLU A 1040 -58.53 -33.55 -29.18
C GLU A 1040 -59.19 -32.39 -28.40
N ASN A 1041 -59.27 -32.50 -27.06
CA ASN A 1041 -59.90 -31.51 -26.19
C ASN A 1041 -59.01 -30.28 -25.91
N ILE A 1042 -57.77 -30.24 -26.43
CA ILE A 1042 -56.84 -29.13 -26.22
C ILE A 1042 -57.17 -27.95 -27.15
N SER A 1043 -57.42 -26.78 -26.56
CA SER A 1043 -57.94 -25.61 -27.28
C SER A 1043 -56.97 -24.95 -28.28
N PRO A 1044 -55.64 -24.83 -28.01
CA PRO A 1044 -54.72 -24.30 -29.02
C PRO A 1044 -54.47 -25.31 -30.15
N GLU A 1045 -54.83 -24.95 -31.38
CA GLU A 1045 -54.78 -25.86 -32.53
C GLU A 1045 -53.37 -26.37 -32.84
N GLU A 1046 -52.35 -25.51 -32.72
CA GLU A 1046 -50.94 -25.87 -32.97
C GLU A 1046 -50.41 -26.90 -31.96
N ARG A 1047 -50.69 -26.68 -30.66
CA ARG A 1047 -50.32 -27.61 -29.58
C ARG A 1047 -51.06 -28.94 -29.75
N ARG A 1048 -52.36 -28.89 -30.07
CA ARG A 1048 -53.17 -30.07 -30.38
C ARG A 1048 -52.62 -30.84 -31.58
N HIS A 1049 -52.29 -30.16 -32.68
CA HIS A 1049 -51.74 -30.81 -33.88
C HIS A 1049 -50.43 -31.52 -33.60
N THR A 1050 -49.52 -30.87 -32.86
CA THR A 1050 -48.23 -31.45 -32.48
C THR A 1050 -48.39 -32.69 -31.59
N LEU A 1051 -49.29 -32.65 -30.60
CA LEU A 1051 -49.61 -33.82 -29.77
C LEU A 1051 -50.18 -34.96 -30.63
N LEU A 1052 -51.14 -34.68 -31.51
CA LEU A 1052 -51.76 -35.69 -32.39
C LEU A 1052 -50.76 -36.28 -33.38
N GLN A 1053 -49.82 -35.48 -33.90
CA GLN A 1053 -48.74 -35.94 -34.76
C GLN A 1053 -47.80 -36.85 -33.99
N LYS A 1054 -47.36 -36.44 -32.79
CA LYS A 1054 -46.52 -37.28 -31.92
C LYS A 1054 -47.21 -38.59 -31.55
N ILE A 1055 -48.52 -38.55 -31.27
CA ILE A 1055 -49.33 -39.75 -30.99
C ILE A 1055 -49.45 -40.68 -32.20
N SER A 1056 -49.40 -40.15 -33.41
CA SER A 1056 -49.47 -40.94 -34.64
C SER A 1056 -48.13 -41.57 -35.04
N ASN A 1057 -47.01 -41.06 -34.51
CA ASN A 1057 -45.65 -41.43 -34.92
C ASN A 1057 -45.04 -42.59 -34.11
N PHE A 1058 -45.59 -42.91 -32.94
CA PHE A 1058 -45.19 -44.11 -32.19
C PHE A 1058 -45.97 -45.32 -32.67
#